data_AF-A0AA39INV8-F1
#
_entry.id   AF-A0AA39INV8-F1
#
_cell.length_a   1.000
_cell.length_b   1.000
_cell.length_c   1.000
_cell.angle_alpha   90.00
_cell.angle_beta   90.00
_cell.angle_gamma   90.00
#
_symmetry.space_group_name_H-M   'P 1'
#
loop_
_entity.id
_entity.type
_entity.pdbx_description
1 polymer ?
#
loop_
_entity_poly.entity_id
_entity_poly.type
_entity_poly.pdbx_seq_one_letter_code
_entity_poly.pdbx_strand_id
1 'polypeptide(L)'
;MSSSAIFILDLKGKVIIARNYRGDVDMSVIEKFIPVLMEMEEEGQQSPIITVPEATFVYIKCNNVYLVSTSTKNVNVAVVLAFLYKCVQVFTEYFKDVEEESIRDNFVIIYELLDEMMDFGYPQTTDGKILQEYITQEGHKLEAAPRPPMAVTNAVSWRSEGIKYRKNEVFLDVIESVNLLANANGTVLQSEIVGSVKMRVYLTGMPELRLGLNDKVLFESNGRGGKGKSVELEDVKFHQCVRLSRFENDRTISFIPPDGEFELMNYRLMTVVKPLIWIEAVVERYSHSRVEYMIKAKSQFKRRSTANNVEVIIPVPSDADSPKFKTSIGTVKYAPELSSFVWTIKSFPGGKEFLMRAHFNLPSVTSEEKEGRPPIKVKFEIPYFTTSGIQVRYLKIIEKSGYQALPWILMASVLGRRLFGQFLYQRTSRLLCIVAEQESYSGYSSAELKVGADMLKRVTHELRREGKTFILPLGDEDALQRMLKPLHTLVDAGVKPEFLLDAFVKRSELFKALVVQGEKSMKVLDALVETCGMTFEDAMRMLASYPEELLAVSAESIFDRLSVFFNSGILAGKEMGRIVRTCPAILFTSDGKQMATLVEGLTNFFARGEIRAMLEKTPHIVITNLEELEQKYEYIYFMMRIEGDEFKMCTRWVDMSLDEIIMRHDFLQKTGKYTTPDPKKPQFKMENPTLSKILDLPDVQFATEIAGVTMEEWTVYRAFMEKQREMANKERPFERIKPSVRKAFERRRKEAKKKEDHVIQ
;
A
#
# COMPACT_ATOMS: atom_id res chain seq x y z
N MET A 1 -14.44 -14.02 3.66
CA MET A 1 -15.78 -14.12 3.02
C MET A 1 -15.85 -13.03 1.98
N SER A 2 -16.11 -13.37 0.71
CA SER A 2 -15.88 -12.44 -0.42
C SER A 2 -17.19 -11.99 -1.07
N SER A 3 -18.04 -12.91 -1.56
CA SER A 3 -19.22 -12.55 -2.37
C SER A 3 -20.47 -13.35 -2.00
N SER A 4 -21.66 -12.73 -2.08
CA SER A 4 -22.96 -13.39 -1.88
C SER A 4 -23.52 -13.92 -3.20
N ALA A 5 -23.61 -13.04 -4.20
CA ALA A 5 -24.01 -13.38 -5.55
C ALA A 5 -23.15 -12.60 -6.55
N ILE A 6 -23.03 -13.16 -7.75
CA ILE A 6 -22.35 -12.55 -8.90
C ILE A 6 -23.35 -12.42 -10.02
N PHE A 7 -23.40 -11.24 -10.61
CA PHE A 7 -24.25 -10.88 -11.73
C PHE A 7 -23.39 -10.41 -12.90
N ILE A 8 -23.80 -10.78 -14.09
CA ILE A 8 -23.28 -10.25 -15.34
C ILE A 8 -24.43 -9.50 -16.02
N LEU A 9 -24.26 -8.20 -16.21
CA LEU A 9 -25.27 -7.30 -16.77
C LEU A 9 -24.82 -6.78 -18.14
N ASP A 10 -25.79 -6.43 -18.98
CA ASP A 10 -25.55 -5.61 -20.18
C ASP A 10 -25.37 -4.11 -19.81
N LEU A 11 -25.09 -3.26 -20.81
CA LEU A 11 -24.98 -1.81 -20.60
C LEU A 11 -26.28 -1.15 -20.12
N LYS A 12 -27.44 -1.80 -20.29
CA LYS A 12 -28.76 -1.31 -19.88
C LYS A 12 -29.13 -1.76 -18.46
N GLY A 13 -28.31 -2.59 -17.82
CA GLY A 13 -28.58 -3.15 -16.49
C GLY A 13 -29.38 -4.45 -16.50
N LYS A 14 -29.68 -5.03 -17.66
CA LYS A 14 -30.38 -6.31 -17.73
C LYS A 14 -29.42 -7.43 -17.34
N VAL A 15 -29.87 -8.29 -16.43
CA VAL A 15 -29.14 -9.50 -16.04
C VAL A 15 -29.07 -10.48 -17.21
N ILE A 16 -27.85 -10.82 -17.63
CA ILE A 16 -27.57 -11.87 -18.62
C ILE A 16 -27.40 -13.20 -17.88
N ILE A 17 -26.56 -13.22 -16.83
CA ILE A 17 -26.31 -14.37 -15.96
C ILE A 17 -26.31 -13.89 -14.51
N ALA A 18 -26.91 -14.68 -13.63
CA ALA A 18 -26.83 -14.51 -12.19
C ALA A 18 -26.48 -15.84 -11.53
N ARG A 19 -25.52 -15.80 -10.60
CA ARG A 19 -25.18 -16.93 -9.73
C ARG A 19 -25.20 -16.49 -8.27
N ASN A 20 -26.00 -17.19 -7.46
CA ASN A 20 -26.09 -16.95 -6.03
C ASN A 20 -25.41 -18.09 -5.28
N TYR A 21 -24.46 -17.75 -4.43
CA TYR A 21 -23.66 -18.70 -3.67
C TYR A 21 -24.15 -18.86 -2.23
N ARG A 22 -24.84 -17.86 -1.66
CA ARG A 22 -25.13 -17.81 -0.22
C ARG A 22 -26.60 -17.67 0.14
N GLY A 23 -27.43 -17.13 -0.74
CA GLY A 23 -28.86 -16.93 -0.48
C GLY A 23 -29.19 -15.79 0.49
N ASP A 24 -28.21 -14.97 0.88
CA ASP A 24 -28.40 -13.89 1.87
C ASP A 24 -28.75 -12.52 1.28
N VAL A 25 -28.64 -12.35 -0.05
CA VAL A 25 -29.11 -11.17 -0.79
C VAL A 25 -30.21 -11.62 -1.74
N ASP A 26 -31.34 -10.90 -1.76
CA ASP A 26 -32.37 -11.13 -2.76
C ASP A 26 -31.87 -10.70 -4.14
N MET A 27 -32.09 -11.54 -5.15
CA MET A 27 -31.61 -11.28 -6.51
C MET A 27 -32.27 -10.05 -7.14
N SER A 28 -33.45 -9.65 -6.67
CA SER A 28 -34.16 -8.44 -7.12
C SER A 28 -33.41 -7.13 -6.82
N VAL A 29 -32.54 -7.14 -5.81
CA VAL A 29 -31.78 -5.96 -5.36
C VAL A 29 -30.86 -5.41 -6.47
N ILE A 30 -30.47 -6.25 -7.43
CA ILE A 30 -29.63 -5.84 -8.57
C ILE A 30 -30.30 -4.79 -9.47
N GLU A 31 -31.63 -4.69 -9.49
CA GLU A 31 -32.35 -3.71 -10.30
C GLU A 31 -32.06 -2.26 -9.85
N LYS A 32 -31.64 -2.07 -8.60
CA LYS A 32 -31.26 -0.77 -8.04
C LYS A 32 -29.85 -0.32 -8.45
N PHE A 33 -29.03 -1.21 -9.02
CA PHE A 33 -27.62 -0.93 -9.33
C PHE A 33 -27.44 0.17 -10.37
N ILE A 34 -28.10 0.08 -11.53
CA ILE A 34 -27.96 1.06 -12.62
C ILE A 34 -28.48 2.45 -12.23
N PRO A 35 -29.68 2.60 -11.63
CA PRO A 35 -30.16 3.92 -11.20
C PRO A 35 -29.17 4.65 -10.28
N VAL A 36 -28.62 3.95 -9.28
CA VAL A 36 -27.65 4.54 -8.35
C VAL A 36 -26.30 4.83 -9.04
N LEU A 37 -25.87 3.97 -9.97
CA LEU A 37 -24.67 4.21 -10.76
C LEU A 37 -24.80 5.47 -11.62
N MET A 38 -25.97 5.69 -12.23
CA MET A 38 -26.24 6.88 -13.04
C MET A 38 -26.30 8.15 -12.18
N GLU A 39 -26.95 8.09 -11.02
CA GLU A 39 -26.99 9.20 -10.05
C GLU A 39 -25.57 9.60 -9.60
N MET A 40 -24.73 8.63 -9.24
CA MET A 40 -23.33 8.88 -8.86
C MET A 40 -22.47 9.40 -10.02
N GLU A 41 -22.76 9.00 -11.26
CA GLU A 41 -22.09 9.52 -12.45
C GLU A 41 -22.46 10.99 -12.72
N GLU A 42 -23.74 11.35 -12.57
CA GLU A 42 -24.22 12.73 -12.70
C GLU A 42 -23.66 13.66 -11.62
N GLU A 43 -23.50 13.16 -10.39
CA GLU A 43 -22.89 13.88 -9.28
C GLU A 43 -21.34 13.94 -9.35
N GLY A 44 -20.73 13.21 -10.29
CA GLY A 44 -19.27 13.10 -10.44
C GLY A 44 -18.58 12.30 -9.33
N GLN A 45 -19.31 11.47 -8.59
CA GLN A 45 -18.83 10.63 -7.48
C GLN A 45 -18.66 9.16 -7.89
N GLN A 46 -18.10 8.91 -9.09
CA GLN A 46 -17.91 7.55 -9.56
C GLN A 46 -16.99 6.74 -8.63
N SER A 47 -17.49 5.59 -8.19
CA SER A 47 -16.78 4.63 -7.35
C SER A 47 -17.03 3.21 -7.85
N PRO A 48 -16.03 2.30 -7.79
CA PRO A 48 -16.23 0.87 -8.11
C PRO A 48 -17.05 0.13 -7.03
N ILE A 49 -17.35 0.80 -5.92
CA ILE A 49 -18.12 0.28 -4.80
C ILE A 49 -19.32 1.19 -4.61
N ILE A 50 -20.52 0.60 -4.64
CA ILE A 50 -21.79 1.29 -4.42
C ILE A 50 -22.46 0.65 -3.22
N THR A 51 -22.83 1.46 -2.23
CA THR A 51 -23.47 0.96 -1.00
C THR A 51 -24.93 1.39 -0.98
N VAL A 52 -25.83 0.42 -0.85
CA VAL A 52 -27.27 0.61 -0.70
C VAL A 52 -27.67 -0.01 0.65
N PRO A 53 -28.74 0.45 1.34
CA PRO A 53 -29.09 -0.07 2.67
C PRO A 53 -29.25 -1.60 2.76
N GLU A 54 -29.58 -2.23 1.65
CA GLU A 54 -29.83 -3.68 1.55
C GLU A 54 -28.57 -4.47 1.17
N ALA A 55 -27.63 -3.89 0.41
CA ALA A 55 -26.44 -4.57 -0.08
C ALA A 55 -25.34 -3.60 -0.53
N THR A 56 -24.10 -4.08 -0.50
CA THR A 56 -22.94 -3.44 -1.14
C THR A 56 -22.68 -4.11 -2.49
N PHE A 57 -22.60 -3.30 -3.54
CA PHE A 57 -22.22 -3.70 -4.89
C PHE A 57 -20.74 -3.38 -5.12
N VAL A 58 -20.00 -4.36 -5.60
CA VAL A 58 -18.62 -4.18 -6.10
C VAL A 58 -18.66 -4.57 -7.57
N TYR A 59 -18.28 -3.67 -8.47
CA TYR A 59 -18.39 -3.94 -9.90
C TYR A 59 -17.13 -3.59 -10.68
N ILE A 60 -17.00 -4.25 -11.82
CA ILE A 60 -16.07 -3.87 -12.89
C ILE A 60 -16.83 -3.78 -14.21
N LYS A 61 -16.39 -2.88 -15.08
CA LYS A 61 -16.89 -2.77 -16.45
C LYS A 61 -15.87 -3.39 -17.40
N CYS A 62 -16.30 -4.37 -18.20
CA CYS A 62 -15.49 -4.98 -19.24
C CYS A 62 -16.25 -4.86 -20.57
N ASN A 63 -15.67 -4.17 -21.56
CA ASN A 63 -16.32 -3.91 -22.85
C ASN A 63 -17.75 -3.37 -22.68
N ASN A 64 -18.76 -4.13 -23.14
CA ASN A 64 -20.19 -3.84 -23.06
C ASN A 64 -20.92 -4.62 -21.96
N VAL A 65 -20.19 -5.17 -20.98
CA VAL A 65 -20.79 -5.92 -19.85
C VAL A 65 -20.29 -5.40 -18.50
N TYR A 66 -21.16 -5.48 -17.49
CA TYR A 66 -20.81 -5.24 -16.10
C TYR A 66 -20.74 -6.56 -15.35
N LEU A 67 -19.66 -6.79 -14.62
CA LEU A 67 -19.57 -7.89 -13.65
C LEU A 67 -19.74 -7.28 -12.26
N VAL A 68 -20.80 -7.68 -11.56
CA VAL A 68 -21.22 -7.11 -10.28
C VAL A 68 -21.25 -8.22 -9.22
N SER A 69 -20.57 -8.00 -8.11
CA SER A 69 -20.66 -8.83 -6.91
C SER A 69 -21.49 -8.11 -5.85
N THR A 70 -22.42 -8.81 -5.21
CA THR A 70 -23.20 -8.30 -4.08
C THR A 70 -22.73 -8.89 -2.75
N SER A 71 -22.85 -8.14 -1.67
CA SER A 71 -22.63 -8.62 -0.30
C SER A 71 -23.40 -7.77 0.72
N THR A 72 -23.94 -8.40 1.77
CA THR A 72 -24.51 -7.71 2.94
C THR A 72 -23.50 -7.54 4.09
N LYS A 73 -22.36 -8.24 4.03
CA LYS A 73 -21.33 -8.24 5.08
C LYS A 73 -20.16 -7.35 4.69
N ASN A 74 -19.37 -6.98 5.70
CA ASN A 74 -18.06 -6.36 5.51
C ASN A 74 -17.08 -7.40 4.90
N VAL A 75 -16.91 -7.33 3.58
CA VAL A 75 -16.09 -8.25 2.79
C VAL A 75 -14.77 -7.58 2.41
N ASN A 76 -13.73 -8.39 2.19
CA ASN A 76 -12.49 -7.87 1.64
C ASN A 76 -12.69 -7.54 0.16
N VAL A 77 -12.97 -6.26 -0.13
CA VAL A 77 -13.25 -5.77 -1.47
C VAL A 77 -12.10 -6.02 -2.44
N ALA A 78 -10.84 -6.02 -1.97
CA ALA A 78 -9.70 -6.32 -2.83
C ALA A 78 -9.74 -7.76 -3.36
N VAL A 79 -10.18 -8.73 -2.54
CA VAL A 79 -10.36 -10.13 -2.98
C VAL A 79 -11.49 -10.24 -3.99
N VAL A 80 -12.59 -9.51 -3.78
CA VAL A 80 -13.73 -9.49 -4.71
C VAL A 80 -13.31 -8.90 -6.06
N LEU A 81 -12.66 -7.74 -6.06
CA LEU A 81 -12.17 -7.10 -7.30
C LEU A 81 -11.15 -8.00 -8.02
N ALA A 82 -10.18 -8.57 -7.29
CA ALA A 82 -9.21 -9.50 -7.87
C ALA A 82 -9.90 -10.72 -8.50
N PHE A 83 -10.92 -11.27 -7.84
CA PHE A 83 -11.71 -12.37 -8.38
C PHE A 83 -12.49 -11.96 -9.63
N LEU A 84 -13.15 -10.80 -9.66
CA LEU A 84 -13.88 -10.32 -10.84
C LEU A 84 -12.95 -10.14 -12.04
N TYR A 85 -11.76 -9.54 -11.85
CA TYR A 85 -10.75 -9.47 -12.92
C TYR A 85 -10.26 -10.85 -13.35
N LYS A 86 -10.15 -11.80 -12.41
CA LYS A 86 -9.75 -13.17 -12.72
C LYS A 86 -10.83 -13.92 -13.50
N CYS A 87 -12.11 -13.71 -13.21
CA CYS A 87 -13.22 -14.23 -14.03
C CYS A 87 -13.15 -13.71 -15.46
N VAL A 88 -12.94 -12.40 -15.65
CA VAL A 88 -12.74 -11.83 -17.00
C VAL A 88 -11.57 -12.51 -17.69
N GLN A 89 -10.43 -12.69 -17.00
CA GLN A 89 -9.28 -13.38 -17.57
C GLN A 89 -9.62 -14.82 -18.01
N VAL A 90 -10.28 -15.61 -17.17
CA VAL A 90 -10.67 -16.99 -17.49
C VAL A 90 -11.66 -17.02 -18.65
N PHE A 91 -12.65 -16.13 -18.68
CA PHE A 91 -13.60 -16.03 -19.78
C PHE A 91 -12.92 -15.64 -21.10
N THR A 92 -11.96 -14.72 -21.07
CA THR A 92 -11.12 -14.38 -22.23
C THR A 92 -10.29 -15.60 -22.69
N GLU A 93 -9.78 -16.43 -21.79
CA GLU A 93 -9.04 -17.65 -22.16
C GLU A 93 -9.93 -18.72 -22.83
N TYR A 94 -11.22 -18.78 -22.49
CA TYR A 94 -12.19 -19.70 -23.09
C TYR A 94 -12.83 -19.16 -24.38
N PHE A 95 -13.26 -17.90 -24.38
CA PHE A 95 -14.10 -17.31 -25.45
C PHE A 95 -13.35 -16.32 -26.35
N LYS A 96 -12.09 -16.01 -26.03
CA LYS A 96 -11.23 -14.96 -26.65
C LYS A 96 -11.67 -13.54 -26.32
N ASP A 97 -12.94 -13.23 -26.50
CA ASP A 97 -13.51 -11.92 -26.20
C ASP A 97 -14.68 -12.07 -25.21
N VAL A 98 -14.79 -11.12 -24.28
CA VAL A 98 -15.87 -11.09 -23.28
C VAL A 98 -16.82 -9.97 -23.67
N GLU A 99 -17.88 -10.36 -24.37
CA GLU A 99 -18.95 -9.48 -24.81
C GLU A 99 -20.31 -10.11 -24.51
N GLU A 100 -21.37 -9.31 -24.59
CA GLU A 100 -22.74 -9.77 -24.37
C GLU A 100 -23.13 -11.02 -25.18
N GLU A 101 -22.76 -11.09 -26.47
CA GLU A 101 -23.01 -12.24 -27.33
C GLU A 101 -22.26 -13.48 -26.85
N SER A 102 -20.97 -13.33 -26.53
CA SER A 102 -20.13 -14.42 -26.03
C SER A 102 -20.68 -15.04 -24.74
N ILE A 103 -21.26 -14.23 -23.86
CA ILE A 103 -21.84 -14.69 -22.59
C ILE A 103 -23.17 -15.41 -22.81
N ARG A 104 -24.01 -14.91 -23.72
CA ARG A 104 -25.30 -15.55 -24.05
C ARG A 104 -25.11 -16.89 -24.74
N ASP A 105 -24.17 -17.00 -25.66
CA ASP A 105 -23.93 -18.23 -26.41
C ASP A 105 -23.29 -19.33 -25.56
N ASN A 106 -22.52 -18.96 -24.54
CA ASN A 106 -21.75 -19.88 -23.70
C ASN A 106 -22.26 -20.00 -22.25
N PHE A 107 -23.55 -19.71 -22.00
CA PHE A 107 -24.09 -19.64 -20.64
C PHE A 107 -23.91 -20.93 -19.82
N VAL A 108 -23.96 -22.10 -20.45
CA VAL A 108 -23.76 -23.41 -19.78
C VAL A 108 -22.36 -23.51 -19.17
N ILE A 109 -21.33 -23.25 -19.98
CA ILE A 109 -19.93 -23.30 -19.55
C ILE A 109 -19.67 -22.22 -18.50
N ILE A 110 -20.28 -21.05 -18.62
CA ILE A 110 -20.12 -19.98 -17.62
C ILE A 110 -20.71 -20.40 -16.27
N TYR A 111 -21.84 -21.10 -16.23
CA TYR A 111 -22.37 -21.64 -14.98
C TYR A 111 -21.44 -22.68 -14.34
N GLU A 112 -20.89 -23.60 -15.15
CA GLU A 112 -19.91 -24.58 -14.68
C GLU A 112 -18.63 -23.90 -14.16
N LEU A 113 -18.12 -22.90 -14.87
CA LEU A 113 -16.97 -22.12 -14.46
C LEU A 113 -17.23 -21.37 -13.16
N LEU A 114 -18.38 -20.71 -13.02
CA LEU A 114 -18.72 -19.98 -11.79
C LEU A 114 -18.80 -20.92 -10.58
N ASP A 115 -19.36 -22.12 -10.76
CA ASP A 115 -19.46 -23.13 -9.69
C ASP A 115 -18.10 -23.70 -9.27
N GLU A 116 -17.20 -23.91 -10.22
CA GLU A 116 -15.85 -24.43 -9.93
C GLU A 116 -14.89 -23.35 -9.44
N MET A 117 -15.06 -22.10 -9.89
CA MET A 117 -14.21 -20.97 -9.50
C MET A 117 -14.53 -20.43 -8.11
N MET A 118 -15.77 -20.56 -7.64
CA MET A 118 -16.18 -20.04 -6.34
C MET A 118 -17.19 -20.96 -5.66
N ASP A 119 -16.93 -21.31 -4.41
CA ASP A 119 -17.88 -22.04 -3.56
C ASP A 119 -18.24 -21.21 -2.33
N PHE A 120 -19.54 -21.04 -2.07
CA PHE A 120 -20.08 -20.29 -0.94
C PHE A 120 -19.46 -18.88 -0.73
N GLY A 121 -19.04 -18.22 -1.81
CA GLY A 121 -18.40 -16.91 -1.75
C GLY A 121 -16.89 -16.92 -1.49
N TYR A 122 -16.24 -18.09 -1.57
CA TYR A 122 -14.79 -18.28 -1.47
C TYR A 122 -14.23 -18.71 -2.83
N PRO A 123 -13.35 -17.91 -3.45
CA PRO A 123 -12.62 -18.33 -4.64
C PRO A 123 -11.84 -19.63 -4.41
N GLN A 124 -11.98 -20.60 -5.32
CA GLN A 124 -11.31 -21.89 -5.30
C GLN A 124 -10.29 -21.95 -6.46
N THR A 125 -10.57 -22.73 -7.50
CA THR A 125 -9.68 -22.94 -8.64
C THR A 125 -9.95 -21.89 -9.70
N THR A 126 -8.97 -21.01 -9.96
CA THR A 126 -9.13 -19.90 -10.93
C THR A 126 -8.14 -19.95 -12.09
N ASP A 127 -7.36 -21.02 -12.20
CA ASP A 127 -6.38 -21.20 -13.27
C ASP A 127 -7.06 -21.77 -14.53
N GLY A 128 -7.34 -20.90 -15.51
CA GLY A 128 -8.10 -21.24 -16.73
C GLY A 128 -7.56 -22.45 -17.49
N LYS A 129 -6.23 -22.60 -17.62
CA LYS A 129 -5.61 -23.76 -18.28
C LYS A 129 -5.87 -25.10 -17.58
N ILE A 130 -6.03 -25.09 -16.25
CA ILE A 130 -6.31 -26.31 -15.48
C ILE A 130 -7.80 -26.60 -15.51
N LEU A 131 -8.64 -25.55 -15.43
CA LEU A 131 -10.09 -25.67 -15.61
C LEU A 131 -10.42 -26.28 -16.98
N GLN A 132 -9.67 -25.94 -18.04
CA GLN A 132 -9.85 -26.46 -19.40
C GLN A 132 -9.64 -27.98 -19.51
N GLU A 133 -8.98 -28.64 -18.55
CA GLU A 133 -8.78 -30.10 -18.59
C GLU A 133 -10.04 -30.89 -18.27
N TYR A 134 -10.99 -30.31 -17.51
CA TYR A 134 -12.20 -31.01 -17.05
C TYR A 134 -13.50 -30.22 -17.26
N ILE A 135 -13.43 -28.92 -17.53
CA ILE A 135 -14.54 -28.07 -18.00
C ILE A 135 -14.28 -27.76 -19.46
N THR A 136 -14.82 -28.59 -20.36
CA THR A 136 -14.57 -28.53 -21.81
C THR A 136 -15.76 -27.94 -22.56
N GLN A 137 -15.50 -27.21 -23.65
CA GLN A 137 -16.54 -26.70 -24.53
C GLN A 137 -17.18 -27.81 -25.39
N GLU A 138 -16.49 -28.94 -25.55
CA GLU A 138 -16.98 -30.09 -26.30
C GLU A 138 -17.87 -30.98 -25.42
N GLY A 139 -19.07 -31.29 -25.90
CA GLY A 139 -20.00 -32.17 -25.20
C GLY A 139 -19.49 -33.60 -25.15
N HIS A 140 -19.09 -34.06 -23.97
CA HIS A 140 -18.77 -35.48 -23.77
C HIS A 140 -20.04 -36.32 -23.84
N LYS A 141 -20.04 -37.35 -24.70
CA LYS A 141 -20.94 -38.50 -24.52
C LYS A 141 -20.70 -39.09 -23.15
N LEU A 142 -21.78 -39.43 -22.44
CA LEU A 142 -21.87 -39.99 -21.08
C LEU A 142 -21.05 -41.27 -20.85
N GLU A 143 -19.72 -41.21 -20.91
CA GLU A 143 -18.83 -42.27 -20.46
C GLU A 143 -17.82 -41.68 -19.46
N ALA A 144 -18.22 -41.72 -18.19
CA ALA A 144 -17.50 -41.26 -17.00
C ALA A 144 -17.19 -39.75 -16.93
N ALA A 145 -17.71 -39.08 -15.90
CA ALA A 145 -17.33 -37.71 -15.58
C ALA A 145 -15.79 -37.62 -15.44
N PRO A 146 -15.12 -36.69 -16.13
CA PRO A 146 -13.68 -36.52 -16.00
C PRO A 146 -13.36 -36.23 -14.52
N ARG A 147 -12.46 -37.03 -13.94
CA ARG A 147 -12.03 -36.80 -12.56
C ARG A 147 -11.20 -35.50 -12.53
N PRO A 148 -11.36 -34.65 -11.51
CA PRO A 148 -10.54 -33.46 -11.36
C PRO A 148 -9.04 -33.82 -11.44
N PRO A 149 -8.22 -33.09 -12.21
CA PRO A 149 -6.79 -33.30 -12.28
C PRO A 149 -6.15 -33.22 -10.90
N MET A 150 -5.11 -34.03 -10.65
CA MET A 150 -4.37 -33.98 -9.38
C MET A 150 -3.81 -32.58 -9.09
N ALA A 151 -3.51 -31.79 -10.13
CA ALA A 151 -3.08 -30.39 -10.02
C ALA A 151 -4.03 -29.54 -9.16
N VAL A 152 -5.34 -29.80 -9.17
CA VAL A 152 -6.33 -29.05 -8.37
C VAL A 152 -6.08 -29.19 -6.85
N THR A 153 -5.51 -30.32 -6.42
CA THR A 153 -5.26 -30.62 -5.00
C THR A 153 -3.78 -30.56 -4.61
N ASN A 154 -2.89 -30.40 -5.58
CA ASN A 154 -1.45 -30.42 -5.37
C ASN A 154 -0.93 -29.02 -5.00
N ALA A 155 0.22 -28.96 -4.32
CA ALA A 155 0.89 -27.68 -3.99
C ALA A 155 1.33 -26.90 -5.25
N VAL A 156 1.45 -27.58 -6.39
CA VAL A 156 1.67 -26.98 -7.71
C VAL A 156 0.34 -27.02 -8.47
N SER A 157 -0.42 -25.94 -8.39
CA SER A 157 -1.79 -25.86 -8.94
C SER A 157 -1.87 -25.36 -10.37
N TRP A 158 -0.75 -24.94 -10.97
CA TRP A 158 -0.71 -24.25 -12.28
C TRP A 158 -0.02 -25.05 -13.39
N ARG A 159 0.38 -26.31 -13.13
CA ARG A 159 1.03 -27.17 -14.12
C ARG A 159 0.69 -28.64 -13.86
N SER A 160 0.12 -29.30 -14.86
CA SER A 160 -0.20 -30.72 -14.83
C SER A 160 1.01 -31.61 -15.12
N GLU A 161 1.03 -32.79 -14.53
CA GLU A 161 2.05 -33.80 -14.79
C GLU A 161 1.85 -34.48 -16.16
N GLY A 162 2.92 -34.95 -16.79
CA GLY A 162 2.84 -35.73 -18.03
C GLY A 162 2.86 -34.95 -19.34
N ILE A 163 2.98 -33.61 -19.31
CA ILE A 163 3.14 -32.76 -20.49
C ILE A 163 4.38 -33.19 -21.28
N LYS A 164 4.23 -33.40 -22.60
CA LYS A 164 5.32 -33.82 -23.50
C LYS A 164 5.34 -32.98 -24.77
N TYR A 165 6.52 -32.46 -25.10
CA TYR A 165 6.77 -31.74 -26.33
C TYR A 165 7.82 -32.47 -27.19
N ARG A 166 7.66 -32.39 -28.51
CA ARG A 166 8.67 -32.90 -29.46
C ARG A 166 9.96 -32.07 -29.41
N LYS A 167 9.83 -30.77 -29.16
CA LYS A 167 10.92 -29.81 -29.01
C LYS A 167 10.69 -29.01 -27.73
N ASN A 168 11.70 -28.98 -26.87
CA ASN A 168 11.64 -28.26 -25.61
C ASN A 168 12.22 -26.85 -25.82
N GLU A 169 11.36 -25.83 -25.78
CA GLU A 169 11.71 -24.44 -26.09
C GLU A 169 11.09 -23.47 -25.07
N VAL A 170 11.82 -22.39 -24.76
CA VAL A 170 11.34 -21.32 -23.88
C VAL A 170 11.61 -19.98 -24.54
N PHE A 171 10.56 -19.19 -24.70
CA PHE A 171 10.64 -17.81 -25.16
C PHE A 171 10.44 -16.87 -23.97
N LEU A 172 11.19 -15.78 -23.94
CA LEU A 172 11.12 -14.79 -22.88
C LEU A 172 11.13 -13.40 -23.51
N ASP A 173 10.04 -12.68 -23.29
CA ASP A 173 9.81 -11.33 -23.75
C ASP A 173 9.87 -10.37 -22.55
N VAL A 174 10.80 -9.42 -22.62
CA VAL A 174 10.91 -8.34 -21.63
C VAL A 174 10.30 -7.09 -22.24
N ILE A 175 9.10 -6.77 -21.80
CA ILE A 175 8.34 -5.62 -22.27
C ILE A 175 8.48 -4.52 -21.23
N GLU A 176 8.82 -3.31 -21.66
CA GLU A 176 8.87 -2.14 -20.78
C GLU A 176 7.83 -1.12 -21.24
N SER A 177 7.06 -0.59 -20.31
CA SER A 177 6.20 0.56 -20.49
C SER A 177 6.85 1.76 -19.81
N VAL A 178 7.20 2.80 -20.58
CA VAL A 178 7.68 4.07 -20.03
C VAL A 178 6.49 5.01 -19.90
N ASN A 179 6.13 5.32 -18.66
CA ASN A 179 5.13 6.34 -18.37
C ASN A 179 5.88 7.61 -17.96
N LEU A 180 5.69 8.68 -18.72
CA LEU A 180 6.30 9.95 -18.38
C LEU A 180 5.35 11.11 -18.62
N LEU A 181 5.33 12.00 -17.63
CA LEU A 181 4.57 13.22 -17.60
C LEU A 181 5.56 14.38 -17.59
N ALA A 182 5.48 15.24 -18.60
CA ALA A 182 6.27 16.46 -18.66
C ALA A 182 5.35 17.68 -18.57
N ASN A 183 5.80 18.71 -17.85
CA ASN A 183 5.09 19.97 -17.80
C ASN A 183 5.27 20.76 -19.11
N ALA A 184 4.52 21.85 -19.24
CA ALA A 184 4.62 22.76 -20.37
C ALA A 184 6.06 23.29 -20.56
N ASN A 185 6.76 23.61 -19.47
CA ASN A 185 8.12 24.16 -19.53
C ASN A 185 9.18 23.13 -19.96
N GLY A 186 8.79 21.87 -20.15
CA GLY A 186 9.65 20.80 -20.60
C GLY A 186 10.44 20.10 -19.47
N THR A 187 10.07 20.30 -18.22
CA THR A 187 10.61 19.51 -17.10
C THR A 187 9.77 18.26 -16.89
N VAL A 188 10.44 17.12 -16.69
CA VAL A 188 9.80 15.84 -16.37
C VAL A 188 9.27 15.89 -14.94
N LEU A 189 7.96 15.74 -14.76
CA LEU A 189 7.28 15.71 -13.45
C LEU A 189 7.27 14.30 -12.86
N GLN A 190 6.94 13.31 -13.69
CA GLN A 190 6.88 11.91 -13.30
C GLN A 190 7.51 11.07 -14.42
N SER A 191 8.30 10.08 -14.03
CA SER A 191 8.93 9.12 -14.92
C SER A 191 8.99 7.80 -14.19
N GLU A 192 8.19 6.84 -14.64
CA GLU A 192 8.22 5.47 -14.15
C GLU A 192 8.39 4.52 -15.32
N ILE A 193 9.09 3.42 -15.09
CA ILE A 193 9.17 2.32 -16.05
C ILE A 193 8.52 1.12 -15.37
N VAL A 194 7.44 0.65 -15.99
CA VAL A 194 6.73 -0.56 -15.59
C VAL A 194 7.09 -1.63 -16.60
N GLY A 195 7.89 -2.60 -16.17
CA GLY A 195 8.29 -3.72 -16.99
C GLY A 195 7.54 -5.00 -16.65
N SER A 196 7.32 -5.82 -17.66
CA SER A 196 6.69 -7.14 -17.57
C SER A 196 7.60 -8.15 -18.26
N VAL A 197 7.80 -9.30 -17.62
CA VAL A 197 8.49 -10.45 -18.21
C VAL A 197 7.46 -11.51 -18.54
N LYS A 198 7.16 -11.65 -19.82
CA LYS A 198 6.26 -12.68 -20.35
C LYS A 198 7.09 -13.87 -20.83
N MET A 199 6.61 -15.06 -20.55
CA MET A 199 7.25 -16.30 -20.95
C MET A 199 6.30 -17.15 -21.77
N ARG A 200 6.84 -17.85 -22.77
CA ARG A 200 6.15 -18.93 -23.48
C ARG A 200 6.96 -20.19 -23.31
N VAL A 201 6.42 -21.12 -22.55
CA VAL A 201 7.13 -22.33 -22.10
C VAL A 201 6.52 -23.54 -22.78
N TYR A 202 7.32 -24.23 -23.59
CA TYR A 202 6.99 -25.48 -24.23
C TYR A 202 7.99 -26.53 -23.74
N LEU A 203 7.80 -27.01 -22.50
CA LEU A 203 8.73 -27.92 -21.84
C LEU A 203 8.04 -29.22 -21.43
N THR A 204 8.76 -30.33 -21.58
CA THR A 204 8.31 -31.65 -21.17
C THR A 204 8.50 -31.85 -19.66
N GLY A 205 7.53 -32.47 -18.99
CA GLY A 205 7.62 -32.83 -17.57
C GLY A 205 7.32 -31.66 -16.62
N MET A 206 8.00 -31.66 -15.46
CA MET A 206 7.84 -30.73 -14.35
C MET A 206 9.16 -29.99 -14.06
N PRO A 207 9.59 -29.08 -14.96
CA PRO A 207 10.93 -28.51 -14.88
C PRO A 207 11.00 -27.40 -13.83
N GLU A 208 12.08 -27.37 -13.05
CA GLU A 208 12.44 -26.23 -12.21
C GLU A 208 13.31 -25.25 -13.02
N LEU A 209 12.79 -24.06 -13.26
CA LEU A 209 13.51 -22.98 -13.93
C LEU A 209 14.14 -22.04 -12.89
N ARG A 210 15.34 -21.55 -13.20
CA ARG A 210 16.01 -20.49 -12.43
C ARG A 210 16.42 -19.36 -13.36
N LEU A 211 15.82 -18.19 -13.17
CA LEU A 211 16.11 -16.98 -13.93
C LEU A 211 17.10 -16.10 -13.16
N GLY A 212 18.18 -15.70 -13.83
CA GLY A 212 19.17 -14.76 -13.31
C GLY A 212 19.09 -13.44 -14.06
N LEU A 213 18.82 -12.35 -13.35
CA LEU A 213 18.80 -10.99 -13.87
C LEU A 213 20.04 -10.22 -13.43
N ASN A 214 20.26 -9.04 -14.01
CA ASN A 214 21.31 -8.12 -13.57
C ASN A 214 20.86 -7.21 -12.40
N ASP A 215 20.28 -7.80 -11.37
CA ASP A 215 19.80 -7.10 -10.18
C ASP A 215 20.97 -6.54 -9.34
N LYS A 216 20.90 -5.23 -9.03
CA LYS A 216 21.88 -4.51 -8.22
C LYS A 216 22.08 -5.15 -6.84
N VAL A 217 21.01 -5.56 -6.18
CA VAL A 217 21.07 -6.15 -4.83
C VAL A 217 21.84 -7.48 -4.86
N LEU A 218 21.58 -8.31 -5.87
CA LEU A 218 22.29 -9.58 -6.07
C LEU A 218 23.77 -9.38 -6.45
N PHE A 219 24.11 -8.27 -7.11
CA PHE A 219 25.50 -7.94 -7.44
C PHE A 219 26.28 -7.40 -6.24
N GLU A 220 25.62 -6.62 -5.37
CA GLU A 220 26.20 -6.12 -4.12
C GLU A 220 26.45 -7.27 -3.12
N SER A 221 25.49 -8.18 -2.95
CA SER A 221 25.64 -9.34 -2.04
C SER A 221 26.78 -10.29 -2.46
N ASN A 222 27.03 -10.44 -3.75
CA ASN A 222 28.11 -11.29 -4.29
C ASN A 222 29.47 -10.57 -4.42
N GLY A 223 29.65 -9.40 -3.80
CA GLY A 223 30.93 -8.68 -3.80
C GLY A 223 31.37 -8.15 -5.17
N ARG A 224 30.43 -8.04 -6.13
CA ARG A 224 30.65 -7.53 -7.49
C ARG A 224 30.10 -6.11 -7.69
N GLY A 225 29.88 -5.38 -6.60
CA GLY A 225 29.46 -3.98 -6.61
C GLY A 225 30.55 -3.10 -7.23
N GLY A 226 30.34 -2.67 -8.49
CA GLY A 226 31.13 -1.57 -9.07
C GLY A 226 31.60 -1.74 -10.53
N LYS A 227 31.53 -2.92 -11.15
CA LYS A 227 32.05 -3.12 -12.53
C LYS A 227 31.02 -3.52 -13.60
N GLY A 228 29.75 -3.70 -13.26
CA GLY A 228 28.69 -4.08 -14.20
C GLY A 228 27.52 -3.10 -14.22
N LYS A 229 26.82 -2.99 -15.37
CA LYS A 229 25.54 -2.30 -15.44
C LYS A 229 24.47 -3.15 -14.72
N SER A 230 24.13 -2.77 -13.50
CA SER A 230 23.05 -3.37 -12.72
C SER A 230 21.79 -2.52 -12.78
N VAL A 231 20.63 -3.16 -12.59
CA VAL A 231 19.33 -2.49 -12.48
C VAL A 231 18.85 -2.60 -11.05
N GLU A 232 18.35 -1.48 -10.53
CA GLU A 232 17.70 -1.40 -9.23
C GLU A 232 16.19 -1.57 -9.45
N LEU A 233 15.67 -2.70 -8.98
CA LEU A 233 14.25 -3.02 -9.04
C LEU A 233 13.62 -2.56 -7.72
N GLU A 234 12.76 -1.54 -7.76
CA GLU A 234 12.14 -1.01 -6.54
C GLU A 234 11.01 -1.91 -6.05
N ASP A 235 10.14 -2.33 -6.97
CA ASP A 235 9.03 -3.21 -6.69
C ASP A 235 8.98 -4.32 -7.73
N VAL A 236 8.77 -5.56 -7.27
CA VAL A 236 8.67 -6.74 -8.12
C VAL A 236 7.51 -7.59 -7.65
N LYS A 237 6.56 -7.83 -8.54
CA LYS A 237 5.43 -8.74 -8.35
C LYS A 237 5.69 -10.00 -9.16
N PHE A 238 5.62 -11.15 -8.49
CA PHE A 238 5.83 -12.44 -9.14
C PHE A 238 4.53 -13.19 -9.36
N HIS A 239 4.52 -14.06 -10.35
CA HIS A 239 3.52 -15.10 -10.49
C HIS A 239 3.59 -16.07 -9.29
N GLN A 240 2.47 -16.72 -8.95
CA GLN A 240 2.38 -17.74 -7.89
C GLN A 240 3.37 -18.90 -8.04
N CYS A 241 3.97 -19.07 -9.23
CA CYS A 241 4.91 -20.14 -9.49
C CYS A 241 6.31 -19.90 -8.91
N VAL A 242 6.60 -18.66 -8.51
CA VAL A 242 7.89 -18.25 -7.97
C VAL A 242 7.95 -18.50 -6.47
N ARG A 243 9.03 -19.16 -6.03
CA ARG A 243 9.29 -19.40 -4.61
C ARG A 243 9.83 -18.14 -3.95
N LEU A 244 8.95 -17.34 -3.37
CA LEU A 244 9.28 -16.06 -2.72
C LEU A 244 10.36 -16.21 -1.64
N SER A 245 10.32 -17.27 -0.83
CA SER A 245 11.33 -17.52 0.22
C SER A 245 12.76 -17.66 -0.33
N ARG A 246 12.93 -18.20 -1.56
CA ARG A 246 14.26 -18.27 -2.21
C ARG A 246 14.68 -16.93 -2.84
N PHE A 247 13.70 -16.14 -3.28
CA PHE A 247 13.99 -14.80 -3.79
C PHE A 247 14.43 -13.86 -2.65
N GLU A 248 13.83 -13.98 -1.46
CA GLU A 248 14.17 -13.14 -0.31
C GLU A 248 15.57 -13.43 0.25
N ASN A 249 15.97 -14.71 0.30
CA ASN A 249 17.28 -15.12 0.82
C ASN A 249 18.44 -14.77 -0.13
N ASP A 250 18.36 -15.23 -1.39
CA ASP A 250 19.49 -15.24 -2.32
C ASP A 250 19.17 -14.55 -3.66
N ARG A 251 18.07 -13.77 -3.71
CA ARG A 251 17.61 -13.01 -4.90
C ARG A 251 17.50 -13.88 -6.16
N THR A 252 17.30 -15.19 -5.97
CA THR A 252 17.22 -16.17 -7.07
C THR A 252 15.77 -16.45 -7.41
N ILE A 253 15.38 -16.15 -8.66
CA ILE A 253 14.03 -16.40 -9.15
C ILE A 253 13.93 -17.87 -9.57
N SER A 254 13.41 -18.71 -8.67
CA SER A 254 13.22 -20.15 -8.85
C SER A 254 11.74 -20.48 -8.95
N PHE A 255 11.31 -21.19 -10.00
CA PHE A 255 9.90 -21.47 -10.27
C PHE A 255 9.68 -22.73 -11.09
N ILE A 256 8.48 -23.30 -11.02
CA ILE A 256 8.00 -24.33 -11.95
C ILE A 256 7.01 -23.62 -12.89
N PRO A 257 7.32 -23.39 -14.17
CA PRO A 257 6.49 -22.56 -15.05
C PRO A 257 5.15 -23.23 -15.41
N PRO A 258 4.03 -22.49 -15.44
CA PRO A 258 2.84 -22.91 -16.18
C PRO A 258 3.18 -23.23 -17.64
N ASP A 259 2.38 -24.09 -18.26
CA ASP A 259 2.57 -24.46 -19.65
C ASP A 259 2.03 -23.40 -20.61
N GLY A 260 2.70 -23.14 -21.74
CA GLY A 260 2.32 -22.12 -22.71
C GLY A 260 2.69 -20.68 -22.31
N GLU A 261 1.87 -19.70 -22.70
CA GLU A 261 2.12 -18.26 -22.44
C GLU A 261 1.63 -17.84 -21.05
N PHE A 262 2.47 -17.15 -20.27
CA PHE A 262 2.11 -16.55 -18.99
C PHE A 262 3.04 -15.38 -18.64
N GLU A 263 2.61 -14.54 -17.70
CA GLU A 263 3.42 -13.46 -17.14
C GLU A 263 4.16 -13.95 -15.90
N LEU A 264 5.51 -13.97 -15.94
CA LEU A 264 6.34 -14.45 -14.83
C LEU A 264 6.46 -13.41 -13.73
N MET A 265 6.76 -12.17 -14.10
CA MET A 265 6.97 -11.08 -13.15
C MET A 265 6.67 -9.72 -13.76
N ASN A 266 6.22 -8.82 -12.91
CA ASN A 266 6.10 -7.40 -13.16
C ASN A 266 7.07 -6.66 -12.26
N TYR A 267 7.78 -5.68 -12.80
CA TYR A 267 8.73 -4.87 -12.05
C TYR A 267 8.51 -3.40 -12.34
N ARG A 268 8.83 -2.57 -11.36
CA ARG A 268 8.70 -1.12 -11.46
C ARG A 268 9.96 -0.45 -10.96
N LEU A 269 10.34 0.62 -11.64
CA LEU A 269 11.48 1.46 -11.29
C LEU A 269 11.14 2.95 -11.50
N MET A 270 11.38 3.76 -10.49
CA MET A 270 11.24 5.22 -10.54
C MET A 270 12.57 5.85 -10.97
N THR A 271 13.00 5.59 -12.20
CA THR A 271 14.20 6.24 -12.76
C THR A 271 13.80 7.44 -13.60
N VAL A 272 14.41 8.59 -13.33
CA VAL A 272 14.29 9.78 -14.16
C VAL A 272 15.09 9.56 -15.45
N VAL A 273 14.38 9.17 -16.50
CA VAL A 273 14.98 8.96 -17.83
C VAL A 273 14.69 10.15 -18.73
N LYS A 274 15.64 10.47 -19.61
CA LYS A 274 15.38 11.44 -20.66
C LYS A 274 14.30 10.87 -21.59
N PRO A 275 13.29 11.66 -21.96
CA PRO A 275 12.21 11.22 -22.83
C PRO A 275 12.77 10.80 -24.19
N LEU A 276 12.48 9.55 -24.57
CA LEU A 276 13.03 8.93 -25.78
C LEU A 276 12.52 9.60 -27.06
N ILE A 277 11.29 10.11 -27.05
CA ILE A 277 10.74 10.94 -28.12
C ILE A 277 10.26 12.23 -27.48
N TRP A 278 11.02 13.31 -27.67
CA TRP A 278 10.69 14.63 -27.15
C TRP A 278 9.77 15.36 -28.12
N ILE A 279 8.62 15.82 -27.63
CA ILE A 279 7.69 16.64 -28.40
C ILE A 279 7.74 18.07 -27.91
N GLU A 280 8.06 18.97 -28.81
CA GLU A 280 8.00 20.42 -28.62
C GLU A 280 6.83 20.94 -29.47
N ALA A 281 5.77 21.43 -28.82
CA ALA A 281 4.55 21.87 -29.49
C ALA A 281 4.28 23.35 -29.18
N VAL A 282 4.48 24.20 -30.17
CA VAL A 282 4.11 25.62 -30.11
C VAL A 282 2.73 25.77 -30.70
N VAL A 283 1.82 26.39 -29.93
CA VAL A 283 0.46 26.68 -30.41
C VAL A 283 0.23 28.17 -30.42
N GLU A 284 -0.08 28.69 -31.61
CA GLU A 284 -0.46 30.06 -31.84
C GLU A 284 -1.98 30.11 -32.06
N ARG A 285 -2.71 30.65 -31.08
CA ARG A 285 -4.17 30.82 -31.19
C ARG A 285 -4.48 32.27 -31.51
N TYR A 286 -5.15 32.47 -32.64
CA TYR A 286 -5.74 33.75 -33.03
C TYR A 286 -7.23 33.68 -32.73
N SER A 287 -7.67 34.36 -31.66
CA SER A 287 -9.06 34.38 -31.24
C SER A 287 -9.99 34.73 -32.41
N HIS A 288 -11.10 33.99 -32.56
CA HIS A 288 -12.12 34.17 -33.61
C HIS A 288 -11.64 34.01 -35.06
N SER A 289 -10.48 33.37 -35.29
CA SER A 289 -9.95 33.22 -36.66
C SER A 289 -9.37 31.84 -36.90
N ARG A 290 -8.28 31.50 -36.23
CA ARG A 290 -7.52 30.29 -36.54
C ARG A 290 -6.62 29.85 -35.40
N VAL A 291 -6.23 28.59 -35.42
CA VAL A 291 -5.22 28.04 -34.55
C VAL A 291 -4.16 27.32 -35.38
N GLU A 292 -2.90 27.65 -35.13
CA GLU A 292 -1.75 27.04 -35.78
C GLU A 292 -0.95 26.23 -34.77
N TYR A 293 -0.59 25.01 -35.18
CA TYR A 293 0.25 24.11 -34.41
C TYR A 293 1.57 23.95 -35.15
N MET A 294 2.69 24.22 -34.47
CA MET A 294 4.02 23.90 -34.93
C MET A 294 4.63 22.88 -33.99
N ILE A 295 4.82 21.66 -34.48
CA ILE A 295 5.24 20.52 -33.66
C ILE A 295 6.56 19.99 -34.17
N LYS A 296 7.50 19.85 -33.25
CA LYS A 296 8.83 19.29 -33.47
C LYS A 296 8.98 18.04 -32.61
N ALA A 297 9.12 16.89 -33.27
CA ALA A 297 9.42 15.63 -32.61
C ALA A 297 10.92 15.32 -32.75
N LYS A 298 11.62 15.10 -31.64
CA LYS A 298 13.05 14.77 -31.58
C LYS A 298 13.25 13.40 -30.93
N SER A 299 13.90 12.46 -31.61
CA SER A 299 14.24 11.16 -31.02
C SER A 299 15.56 11.22 -30.25
N GLN A 300 15.53 10.95 -28.94
CA GLN A 300 16.67 11.04 -28.01
C GLN A 300 17.22 9.67 -27.59
N PHE A 301 17.06 8.64 -28.42
CA PHE A 301 17.66 7.32 -28.22
C PHE A 301 18.80 7.04 -29.19
N LYS A 302 19.49 5.91 -29.00
CA LYS A 302 20.66 5.52 -29.79
C LYS A 302 20.32 5.46 -31.28
N ARG A 303 21.18 6.01 -32.12
CA ARG A 303 21.03 6.05 -33.60
C ARG A 303 20.83 4.69 -34.27
N ARG A 304 21.33 3.62 -33.65
CA ARG A 304 21.19 2.23 -34.12
C ARG A 304 19.80 1.63 -33.89
N SER A 305 19.00 2.25 -33.02
CA SER A 305 17.64 1.85 -32.72
C SER A 305 16.68 2.71 -33.52
N THR A 306 15.51 2.16 -33.82
CA THR A 306 14.44 2.82 -34.58
C THR A 306 13.13 2.60 -33.84
N ALA A 307 12.36 3.66 -33.63
CA ALA A 307 11.00 3.55 -33.13
C ALA A 307 10.05 3.29 -34.31
N ASN A 308 9.22 2.27 -34.17
CA ASN A 308 8.22 1.87 -35.14
C ASN A 308 6.85 2.40 -34.73
N ASN A 309 6.00 2.64 -35.73
CA ASN A 309 4.59 3.01 -35.57
C ASN A 309 4.38 4.10 -34.51
N VAL A 310 5.14 5.18 -34.62
CA VAL A 310 5.02 6.30 -33.69
C VAL A 310 3.76 7.08 -34.03
N GLU A 311 2.87 7.24 -33.07
CA GLU A 311 1.64 8.01 -33.17
C GLU A 311 1.67 9.15 -32.17
N VAL A 312 1.69 10.39 -32.67
CA VAL A 312 1.60 11.60 -31.84
C VAL A 312 0.16 12.11 -31.94
N ILE A 313 -0.59 11.98 -30.85
CA ILE A 313 -1.98 12.39 -30.72
C ILE A 313 -2.01 13.77 -30.08
N ILE A 314 -2.39 14.78 -30.86
CA ILE A 314 -2.41 16.18 -30.43
C ILE A 314 -3.85 16.66 -30.33
N PRO A 315 -4.29 17.08 -29.13
CA PRO A 315 -5.63 17.63 -28.96
C PRO A 315 -5.81 18.97 -29.65
N VAL A 316 -6.98 19.14 -30.26
CA VAL A 316 -7.45 20.39 -30.87
C VAL A 316 -8.79 20.80 -30.26
N PRO A 317 -9.14 22.10 -30.34
CA PRO A 317 -10.48 22.55 -29.97
C PRO A 317 -11.57 21.76 -30.68
N SER A 318 -12.69 21.46 -30.01
CA SER A 318 -13.77 20.67 -30.63
C SER A 318 -14.47 21.44 -31.77
N ASP A 319 -14.40 22.76 -31.72
CA ASP A 319 -14.93 23.68 -32.71
C ASP A 319 -13.99 23.90 -33.92
N ALA A 320 -12.83 23.25 -33.95
CA ALA A 320 -11.85 23.40 -35.01
C ALA A 320 -12.32 22.78 -36.34
N ASP A 321 -12.27 23.56 -37.41
CA ASP A 321 -12.66 23.14 -38.75
C ASP A 321 -11.55 23.36 -39.80
N SER A 322 -11.72 22.78 -40.98
CA SER A 322 -10.90 22.99 -42.18
C SER A 322 -9.40 22.70 -41.94
N PRO A 323 -9.05 21.46 -41.55
CA PRO A 323 -7.68 21.09 -41.23
C PRO A 323 -6.75 21.16 -42.44
N LYS A 324 -5.61 21.82 -42.29
CA LYS A 324 -4.52 21.84 -43.28
C LYS A 324 -3.23 21.37 -42.63
N PHE A 325 -2.64 20.30 -43.15
CA PHE A 325 -1.42 19.70 -42.61
C PHE A 325 -0.25 19.84 -43.57
N LYS A 326 0.92 20.16 -43.02
CA LYS A 326 2.22 20.14 -43.72
C LYS A 326 3.21 19.37 -42.87
N THR A 327 3.61 18.19 -43.32
CA THR A 327 4.56 17.33 -42.60
C THR A 327 5.85 17.20 -43.38
N SER A 328 6.96 17.03 -42.66
CA SER A 328 8.24 16.63 -43.26
C SER A 328 8.25 15.14 -43.62
N ILE A 329 7.85 14.30 -42.66
CA ILE A 329 7.77 12.84 -42.76
C ILE A 329 6.52 12.36 -42.02
N GLY A 330 5.93 11.26 -42.51
CA GLY A 330 4.73 10.66 -41.92
C GLY A 330 3.43 11.27 -42.44
N THR A 331 2.33 10.64 -42.05
CA THR A 331 0.96 11.01 -42.46
C THR A 331 0.21 11.58 -41.27
N VAL A 332 -0.67 12.55 -41.50
CA VAL A 332 -1.53 13.11 -40.46
C VAL A 332 -2.98 12.83 -40.80
N LYS A 333 -3.74 12.38 -39.79
CA LYS A 333 -5.19 12.17 -39.88
C LYS A 333 -5.88 13.03 -38.84
N TYR A 334 -6.94 13.72 -39.25
CA TYR A 334 -7.82 14.42 -38.32
C TYR A 334 -8.84 13.42 -37.75
N ALA A 335 -9.02 13.41 -36.43
CA ALA A 335 -9.94 12.53 -35.70
C ALA A 335 -10.88 13.40 -34.84
N PRO A 336 -11.95 13.97 -35.44
CA PRO A 336 -12.93 14.81 -34.74
C PRO A 336 -13.56 14.11 -33.53
N GLU A 337 -13.76 12.79 -33.61
CA GLU A 337 -14.35 11.95 -32.57
C GLU A 337 -13.53 11.92 -31.26
N LEU A 338 -12.24 12.25 -31.33
CA LEU A 338 -11.33 12.37 -30.19
C LEU A 338 -10.91 13.82 -29.92
N SER A 339 -11.50 14.80 -30.62
CA SER A 339 -11.06 16.20 -30.64
C SER A 339 -9.53 16.32 -30.80
N SER A 340 -8.96 15.54 -31.71
CA SER A 340 -7.51 15.48 -31.88
C SER A 340 -7.12 15.17 -33.32
N PHE A 341 -5.86 15.40 -33.66
CA PHE A 341 -5.29 14.85 -34.89
C PHE A 341 -4.08 13.99 -34.55
N VAL A 342 -3.91 12.93 -35.34
CA VAL A 342 -2.91 11.90 -35.12
C VAL A 342 -1.85 12.01 -36.21
N TRP A 343 -0.62 12.29 -35.79
CA TRP A 343 0.55 12.25 -36.67
C TRP A 343 1.25 10.90 -36.55
N THR A 344 1.19 10.12 -37.63
CA THR A 344 1.75 8.77 -37.69
C THR A 344 3.06 8.75 -38.46
N ILE A 345 4.10 8.21 -37.83
CA ILE A 345 5.45 8.03 -38.39
C ILE A 345 5.78 6.54 -38.34
N LYS A 346 5.81 5.87 -39.49
CA LYS A 346 6.06 4.42 -39.58
C LYS A 346 7.41 4.00 -38.98
N SER A 347 8.45 4.77 -39.24
CA SER A 347 9.82 4.50 -38.80
C SER A 347 10.51 5.80 -38.41
N PHE A 348 10.92 5.91 -37.16
CA PHE A 348 11.59 7.07 -36.58
C PHE A 348 12.95 6.65 -36.01
N PRO A 349 14.05 6.85 -36.78
CA PRO A 349 15.40 6.52 -36.32
C PRO A 349 15.85 7.40 -35.14
N GLY A 350 16.73 6.88 -34.28
CA GLY A 350 17.27 7.62 -33.15
C GLY A 350 18.17 8.80 -33.56
N GLY A 351 18.09 9.92 -32.84
CA GLY A 351 18.88 11.13 -33.10
C GLY A 351 18.43 11.94 -34.32
N LYS A 352 17.20 11.73 -34.78
CA LYS A 352 16.55 12.50 -35.86
C LYS A 352 15.51 13.45 -35.28
N GLU A 353 15.18 14.47 -36.07
CA GLU A 353 14.11 15.39 -35.75
C GLU A 353 13.19 15.56 -36.96
N PHE A 354 11.89 15.58 -36.69
CA PHE A 354 10.85 15.78 -37.69
C PHE A 354 9.94 16.92 -37.26
N LEU A 355 9.44 17.64 -38.26
CA LEU A 355 8.60 18.82 -38.11
C LEU A 355 7.24 18.56 -38.77
N MET A 356 6.20 19.05 -38.11
CA MET A 356 4.84 19.06 -38.63
C MET A 356 4.17 20.39 -38.26
N ARG A 357 3.45 20.96 -39.24
CA ARG A 357 2.64 22.15 -39.05
C ARG A 357 1.18 21.81 -39.37
N ALA A 358 0.27 22.19 -38.49
CA ALA A 358 -1.17 22.08 -38.71
C ALA A 358 -1.82 23.46 -38.60
N HIS A 359 -2.85 23.69 -39.40
CA HIS A 359 -3.65 24.90 -39.39
C HIS A 359 -5.12 24.52 -39.35
N PHE A 360 -5.86 25.11 -38.42
CA PHE A 360 -7.30 24.95 -38.30
C PHE A 360 -7.96 26.32 -38.22
N ASN A 361 -9.16 26.43 -38.76
CA ASN A 361 -10.01 27.60 -38.56
C ASN A 361 -10.79 27.45 -37.26
N LEU A 362 -11.02 28.57 -36.58
CA LEU A 362 -11.90 28.63 -35.43
C LEU A 362 -13.16 29.42 -35.81
N PRO A 363 -14.34 29.04 -35.30
CA PRO A 363 -15.56 29.83 -35.49
C PRO A 363 -15.42 31.22 -34.90
N SER A 364 -16.14 32.17 -35.48
CA SER A 364 -16.19 33.56 -34.99
C SER A 364 -16.94 33.68 -33.66
N VAL A 365 -17.74 32.68 -33.30
CA VAL A 365 -18.54 32.62 -32.06
C VAL A 365 -17.81 31.77 -31.04
N THR A 366 -17.62 32.28 -29.82
CA THR A 366 -17.00 31.56 -28.71
C THR A 366 -17.97 30.58 -28.07
N SER A 367 -17.53 29.35 -27.80
CA SER A 367 -18.25 28.44 -26.91
C SER A 367 -18.33 29.01 -25.49
N GLU A 368 -19.48 28.86 -24.84
CA GLU A 368 -19.67 29.28 -23.43
C GLU A 368 -18.93 28.36 -22.45
N GLU A 369 -18.68 27.11 -22.85
CA GLU A 369 -17.96 26.12 -22.05
C GLU A 369 -16.45 26.19 -22.28
N LYS A 370 -15.68 26.22 -21.18
CA LYS A 370 -14.22 26.10 -21.20
C LYS A 370 -13.85 24.63 -21.38
N GLU A 371 -13.42 24.26 -22.57
CA GLU A 371 -12.88 22.93 -22.82
C GLU A 371 -11.66 22.63 -21.94
N GLY A 372 -11.60 21.39 -21.47
CA GLY A 372 -10.43 20.84 -20.82
C GLY A 372 -9.19 20.92 -21.71
N ARG A 373 -8.01 20.93 -21.11
CA ARG A 373 -6.73 20.94 -21.83
C ARG A 373 -6.06 19.58 -21.73
N PRO A 374 -6.49 18.57 -22.50
CA PRO A 374 -5.83 17.28 -22.49
C PRO A 374 -4.36 17.41 -22.95
N PRO A 375 -3.44 16.63 -22.36
CA PRO A 375 -2.04 16.60 -22.76
C PRO A 375 -1.86 15.90 -24.11
N ILE A 376 -0.74 16.19 -24.79
CA ILE A 376 -0.33 15.48 -26.01
C ILE A 376 0.11 14.06 -25.62
N LYS A 377 -0.44 13.06 -26.32
CA LYS A 377 -0.12 11.64 -26.11
C LYS A 377 0.80 11.15 -27.22
N VAL A 378 1.89 10.46 -26.88
CA VAL A 378 2.75 9.79 -27.87
C VAL A 378 2.72 8.29 -27.62
N LYS A 379 2.35 7.51 -28.62
CA LYS A 379 2.52 6.05 -28.64
C LYS A 379 3.69 5.71 -29.54
N PHE A 380 4.52 4.76 -29.14
CA PHE A 380 5.64 4.30 -29.95
C PHE A 380 6.07 2.90 -29.51
N GLU A 381 6.73 2.19 -30.42
CA GLU A 381 7.32 0.88 -30.14
C GLU A 381 8.81 0.89 -30.52
N ILE A 382 9.71 0.59 -29.57
CA ILE A 382 11.14 0.41 -29.90
C ILE A 382 11.52 -1.06 -29.68
N PRO A 383 11.73 -1.84 -30.75
CA PRO A 383 12.17 -3.23 -30.63
C PRO A 383 13.63 -3.31 -30.17
N TYR A 384 13.98 -4.40 -29.48
CA TYR A 384 15.35 -4.71 -29.02
C TYR A 384 15.96 -3.65 -28.10
N PHE A 385 15.12 -2.86 -27.42
CA PHE A 385 15.54 -1.77 -26.53
C PHE A 385 14.96 -1.95 -25.13
N THR A 386 15.76 -1.63 -24.12
CA THR A 386 15.37 -1.59 -22.71
C THR A 386 15.90 -0.29 -22.14
N THR A 387 15.01 0.51 -21.56
CA THR A 387 15.33 1.80 -20.94
C THR A 387 15.94 1.59 -19.56
N SER A 388 15.43 0.62 -18.80
CA SER A 388 15.97 0.26 -17.47
C SER A 388 17.40 -0.28 -17.53
N GLY A 389 17.78 -0.88 -18.67
CA GLY A 389 19.04 -1.60 -18.81
C GLY A 389 18.99 -3.04 -18.28
N ILE A 390 17.79 -3.59 -18.04
CA ILE A 390 17.61 -4.95 -17.57
C ILE A 390 18.12 -5.97 -18.59
N GLN A 391 18.77 -7.01 -18.07
CA GLN A 391 19.38 -8.07 -18.85
C GLN A 391 19.16 -9.40 -18.16
N VAL A 392 18.66 -10.36 -18.93
CA VAL A 392 18.65 -11.76 -18.55
C VAL A 392 20.06 -12.31 -18.70
N ARG A 393 20.69 -12.67 -17.58
CA ARG A 393 22.05 -13.22 -17.55
C ARG A 393 22.06 -14.71 -17.88
N TYR A 394 21.11 -15.44 -17.33
CA TYR A 394 20.93 -16.87 -17.60
C TYR A 394 19.50 -17.30 -17.31
N LEU A 395 19.10 -18.39 -17.96
CA LEU A 395 17.94 -19.17 -17.60
C LEU A 395 18.41 -20.62 -17.49
N LYS A 396 18.38 -21.19 -16.27
CA LYS A 396 18.73 -22.60 -16.03
C LYS A 396 17.44 -23.41 -16.03
N ILE A 397 17.44 -24.53 -16.75
CA ILE A 397 16.34 -25.50 -16.80
C ILE A 397 16.83 -26.76 -16.11
N ILE A 398 16.13 -27.18 -15.05
CA ILE A 398 16.48 -28.35 -14.25
C ILE A 398 15.29 -29.32 -14.31
N GLU A 399 15.49 -30.49 -14.91
CA GLU A 399 14.46 -31.51 -15.06
C GLU A 399 15.05 -32.88 -14.73
N LYS A 400 14.25 -33.76 -14.08
CA LYS A 400 14.71 -35.08 -13.60
C LYS A 400 15.12 -36.01 -14.75
N SER A 401 14.50 -35.85 -15.92
CA SER A 401 14.81 -36.62 -17.12
C SER A 401 16.05 -36.14 -17.88
N GLY A 402 16.64 -35.00 -17.48
CA GLY A 402 17.95 -34.55 -17.98
C GLY A 402 18.01 -34.22 -19.47
N TYR A 403 16.88 -33.96 -20.15
CA TYR A 403 16.92 -33.58 -21.56
C TYR A 403 17.68 -32.26 -21.74
N GLN A 404 18.56 -32.21 -22.74
CA GLN A 404 19.16 -30.95 -23.17
C GLN A 404 18.08 -30.12 -23.86
N ALA A 405 17.39 -29.27 -23.11
CA ALA A 405 16.69 -28.14 -23.70
C ALA A 405 17.76 -27.33 -24.45
N LEU A 406 17.60 -27.18 -25.77
CA LEU A 406 18.61 -26.57 -26.63
C LEU A 406 19.03 -25.21 -26.02
N PRO A 407 20.29 -25.07 -25.55
CA PRO A 407 20.76 -23.87 -24.88
C PRO A 407 21.19 -22.86 -25.93
N TRP A 408 20.27 -22.51 -26.83
CA TRP A 408 20.41 -21.32 -27.65
C TRP A 408 20.00 -20.15 -26.75
N ILE A 409 20.94 -19.76 -25.88
CA ILE A 409 21.09 -18.35 -25.52
C ILE A 409 21.61 -17.66 -26.79
N LEU A 410 20.80 -17.61 -27.84
CA LEU A 410 21.06 -16.81 -29.02
C LEU A 410 20.02 -15.71 -29.02
N MET A 411 20.13 -14.90 -27.95
CA MET A 411 19.01 -14.20 -27.34
C MET A 411 17.91 -15.23 -26.93
N ALA A 412 17.01 -14.90 -26.01
CA ALA A 412 15.67 -15.40 -26.28
C ALA A 412 15.36 -14.96 -27.73
N SER A 413 14.53 -15.64 -28.51
CA SER A 413 13.79 -14.85 -29.50
C SER A 413 12.98 -13.88 -28.65
N VAL A 414 13.60 -12.76 -28.28
CA VAL A 414 12.99 -11.65 -27.60
C VAL A 414 12.21 -10.99 -28.73
N LEU A 415 11.16 -11.68 -29.17
CA LEU A 415 10.22 -11.25 -30.20
C LEU A 415 9.54 -9.96 -29.76
N GLY A 416 9.64 -9.62 -28.47
CA GLY A 416 9.36 -8.29 -28.00
C GLY A 416 10.22 -7.86 -26.82
N ARG A 417 11.43 -7.35 -27.08
CA ARG A 417 11.92 -6.21 -26.29
C ARG A 417 11.16 -5.02 -26.83
N ARG A 418 9.90 -4.90 -26.41
CA ARG A 418 9.03 -3.83 -26.87
C ARG A 418 9.01 -2.82 -25.77
N LEU A 419 9.62 -1.68 -26.06
CA LEU A 419 9.31 -0.51 -25.31
C LEU A 419 8.00 0.05 -25.84
N PHE A 420 6.94 -0.07 -25.07
CA PHE A 420 5.78 0.80 -25.25
C PHE A 420 6.02 2.05 -24.41
N GLY A 421 5.62 3.20 -24.91
CA GLY A 421 5.63 4.39 -24.08
C GLY A 421 4.41 5.21 -24.39
N GLN A 422 3.83 5.76 -23.32
CA GLN A 422 2.82 6.78 -23.40
C GLN A 422 3.38 8.02 -22.73
N PHE A 423 3.80 8.98 -23.55
CA PHE A 423 4.24 10.28 -23.03
C PHE A 423 3.06 11.23 -22.99
N LEU A 424 2.88 11.90 -21.85
CA LEU A 424 1.93 13.00 -21.68
C LEU A 424 2.73 14.31 -21.60
N TYR A 425 2.63 15.13 -22.64
CA TYR A 425 3.21 16.47 -22.65
C TYR A 425 2.12 17.50 -22.37
N GLN A 426 2.29 18.28 -21.30
CA GLN A 426 1.45 19.45 -21.07
C GLN A 426 1.79 20.55 -22.08
N ARG A 427 0.78 21.31 -22.49
CA ARG A 427 0.86 22.30 -23.57
C ARG A 427 1.55 23.59 -23.10
N THR A 428 2.51 24.10 -23.86
CA THR A 428 2.99 25.48 -23.69
C THR A 428 1.99 26.47 -24.29
N SER A 429 1.32 27.23 -23.44
CA SER A 429 0.82 28.55 -23.83
C SER A 429 1.88 29.57 -23.45
N ARG A 430 2.60 30.14 -24.42
CA ARG A 430 3.36 31.37 -24.17
C ARG A 430 2.35 32.51 -24.00
N LEU A 431 2.04 32.84 -22.75
CA LEU A 431 1.75 34.23 -22.37
C LEU A 431 3.01 34.83 -21.75
N LEU A 432 3.29 36.08 -22.09
CA LEU A 432 4.49 36.87 -21.83
C LEU A 432 4.90 37.01 -20.34
N CYS A 433 6.22 37.23 -20.15
CA CYS A 433 6.94 37.87 -19.02
C CYS A 433 7.01 37.05 -17.70
N ILE A 434 8.10 36.98 -16.93
CA ILE A 434 9.18 37.93 -16.58
C ILE A 434 10.49 37.14 -16.33
N VAL A 435 11.64 37.77 -16.58
CA VAL A 435 13.01 37.31 -16.25
C VAL A 435 13.11 37.01 -14.74
N ALA A 436 13.46 35.78 -14.37
CA ALA A 436 13.84 35.45 -12.99
C ALA A 436 15.37 35.45 -12.91
N GLU A 437 15.93 36.53 -12.37
CA GLU A 437 17.31 36.57 -11.90
C GLU A 437 17.48 35.60 -10.72
N GLN A 438 18.58 34.86 -10.76
CA GLN A 438 19.07 34.07 -9.64
C GLN A 438 19.70 35.02 -8.62
N GLU A 439 19.19 35.04 -7.39
CA GLU A 439 19.97 35.49 -6.25
C GLU A 439 20.08 34.40 -5.17
N SER A 440 21.32 34.21 -4.77
CA SER A 440 21.84 33.29 -3.76
C SER A 440 21.62 33.80 -2.33
N TYR A 441 21.48 32.84 -1.41
CA TYR A 441 21.55 32.93 0.06
C TYR A 441 22.17 34.20 0.68
N SER A 442 21.41 34.88 1.56
CA SER A 442 21.90 35.44 2.83
C SER A 442 20.76 35.97 3.72
N GLY A 443 20.66 35.48 4.97
CA GLY A 443 20.07 36.16 6.16
C GLY A 443 18.60 36.60 6.16
N TYR A 444 17.87 36.32 7.25
CA TYR A 444 16.54 36.90 7.49
C TYR A 444 16.65 38.42 7.69
N SER A 445 15.83 39.22 7.01
CA SER A 445 15.76 40.67 7.28
C SER A 445 14.99 40.98 8.57
N SER A 446 15.31 42.11 9.22
CA SER A 446 14.66 42.57 10.47
C SER A 446 13.14 42.80 10.32
N ALA A 447 12.65 43.01 9.10
CA ALA A 447 11.23 43.13 8.78
C ALA A 447 10.54 41.75 8.65
N GLU A 448 11.24 40.73 8.17
CA GLU A 448 10.72 39.35 8.02
C GLU A 448 10.66 38.58 9.35
N LEU A 449 11.38 39.04 10.37
CA LEU A 449 11.37 38.48 11.72
C LEU A 449 10.22 39.03 12.60
N LYS A 450 9.39 39.93 12.06
CA LYS A 450 8.17 40.41 12.73
C LYS A 450 6.96 39.64 12.21
N VAL A 451 6.11 39.18 13.13
CA VAL A 451 4.82 38.54 12.80
C VAL A 451 3.95 39.55 12.06
N GLY A 452 3.69 39.28 10.78
CA GLY A 452 2.98 40.18 9.88
C GLY A 452 2.82 39.59 8.49
N ALA A 453 2.23 40.37 7.57
CA ALA A 453 1.95 39.93 6.20
C ALA A 453 3.21 39.46 5.45
N ASP A 454 4.36 40.07 5.73
CA ASP A 454 5.61 39.78 5.04
C ASP A 454 6.23 38.44 5.46
N MET A 455 6.06 38.04 6.72
CA MET A 455 6.41 36.70 7.22
C MET A 455 5.60 35.62 6.48
N LEU A 456 4.28 35.81 6.32
CA LEU A 456 3.40 34.87 5.62
C LEU A 456 3.69 34.81 4.11
N LYS A 457 4.00 35.95 3.48
CA LYS A 457 4.43 36.01 2.07
C LYS A 457 5.73 35.24 1.86
N ARG A 458 6.68 35.32 2.80
CA ARG A 458 7.95 34.59 2.72
C ARG A 458 7.76 33.08 2.86
N VAL A 459 6.98 32.64 3.85
CA VAL A 459 6.66 31.23 4.06
C VAL A 459 5.96 30.64 2.83
N THR A 460 4.98 31.36 2.27
CA THR A 460 4.29 30.91 1.05
C THR A 460 5.19 30.93 -0.19
N HIS A 461 6.16 31.84 -0.28
CA HIS A 461 7.18 31.84 -1.33
C HIS A 461 8.10 30.62 -1.26
N GLU A 462 8.62 30.28 -0.08
CA GLU A 462 9.48 29.10 0.10
C GLU A 462 8.69 27.79 -0.10
N LEU A 463 7.48 27.68 0.42
CA LEU A 463 6.60 26.53 0.18
C LEU A 463 6.27 26.35 -1.31
N ARG A 464 6.14 27.46 -2.06
CA ARG A 464 5.95 27.43 -3.52
C ARG A 464 7.18 26.90 -4.25
N ARG A 465 8.39 27.12 -3.74
CA ARG A 465 9.62 26.50 -4.28
C ARG A 465 9.65 24.99 -4.05
N GLU A 466 9.05 24.51 -2.96
CA GLU A 466 8.85 23.08 -2.68
C GLU A 466 7.61 22.47 -3.39
N GLY A 467 6.90 23.25 -4.21
CA GLY A 467 5.74 22.78 -4.99
C GLY A 467 4.40 22.82 -4.26
N LYS A 468 4.32 23.41 -3.05
CA LYS A 468 3.07 23.58 -2.29
C LYS A 468 2.58 25.02 -2.41
N THR A 469 1.36 25.21 -2.93
CA THR A 469 0.82 26.56 -3.17
C THR A 469 -0.29 26.88 -2.18
N PHE A 470 -0.10 27.91 -1.35
CA PHE A 470 -1.11 28.42 -0.43
C PHE A 470 -1.58 29.80 -0.92
N ILE A 471 -2.90 30.01 -0.99
CA ILE A 471 -3.51 31.29 -1.34
C ILE A 471 -3.93 31.96 -0.05
N LEU A 472 -3.36 33.12 0.25
CA LEU A 472 -3.69 33.91 1.44
C LEU A 472 -4.55 35.11 1.04
N PRO A 473 -5.61 35.45 1.80
CA PRO A 473 -6.45 36.62 1.56
C PRO A 473 -5.73 37.90 2.02
N LEU A 474 -4.71 38.33 1.27
CA LEU A 474 -3.90 39.52 1.58
C LEU A 474 -4.65 40.86 1.39
N GLY A 475 -5.83 40.83 0.77
CA GLY A 475 -6.65 42.02 0.50
C GLY A 475 -7.77 42.26 1.51
N ASP A 476 -7.96 41.37 2.48
CA ASP A 476 -8.96 41.47 3.55
C ASP A 476 -8.22 41.64 4.89
N GLU A 477 -8.26 42.85 5.44
CA GLU A 477 -7.55 43.18 6.69
C GLU A 477 -8.11 42.39 7.89
N ASP A 478 -9.41 42.12 7.93
CA ASP A 478 -10.03 41.36 9.02
C ASP A 478 -9.63 39.88 8.97
N ALA A 479 -9.58 39.29 7.78
CA ALA A 479 -9.12 37.91 7.58
C ALA A 479 -7.63 37.76 7.92
N LEU A 480 -6.81 38.72 7.53
CA LEU A 480 -5.38 38.74 7.84
C LEU A 480 -5.12 38.86 9.35
N GLN A 481 -5.86 39.72 10.05
CA GLN A 481 -5.77 39.85 11.51
C GLN A 481 -6.16 38.57 12.24
N ARG A 482 -7.18 37.84 11.77
CA ARG A 482 -7.55 36.52 12.33
C ARG A 482 -6.46 35.46 12.16
N MET A 483 -5.75 35.48 11.04
CA MET A 483 -4.62 34.56 10.78
C MET A 483 -3.38 34.89 11.60
N LEU A 484 -3.13 36.19 11.85
CA LEU A 484 -1.96 36.65 12.60
C LEU A 484 -2.15 36.56 14.12
N LYS A 485 -3.38 36.60 14.63
CA LYS A 485 -3.68 36.57 16.08
C LYS A 485 -3.05 35.37 16.82
N PRO A 486 -3.16 34.11 16.36
CA PRO A 486 -2.46 32.98 16.99
C PRO A 486 -0.94 33.12 17.01
N LEU A 487 -0.36 33.69 15.94
CA LEU A 487 1.07 33.88 15.81
C LEU A 487 1.60 34.96 16.75
N HIS A 488 0.83 36.04 16.96
CA HIS A 488 1.13 37.05 17.97
C HIS A 488 1.09 36.44 19.37
N THR A 489 0.06 35.65 19.71
CA THR A 489 -0.05 34.98 21.01
C THR A 489 1.14 34.05 21.28
N LEU A 490 1.63 33.32 20.27
CA LEU A 490 2.81 32.45 20.43
C LEU A 490 4.10 33.24 20.66
N VAL A 491 4.29 34.37 19.97
CA VAL A 491 5.47 35.22 20.17
C VAL A 491 5.42 35.95 21.51
N ASP A 492 4.25 36.41 21.93
CA ASP A 492 4.02 37.01 23.24
C ASP A 492 4.24 36.00 24.38
N ALA A 493 3.97 34.71 24.12
CA ALA A 493 4.27 33.60 25.01
C ALA A 493 5.74 33.15 24.99
N GLY A 494 6.61 33.80 24.21
CA GLY A 494 8.06 33.60 24.19
C GLY A 494 8.61 32.70 23.09
N VAL A 495 7.81 32.31 22.09
CA VAL A 495 8.29 31.55 20.93
C VAL A 495 9.07 32.46 19.97
N LYS A 496 10.27 32.04 19.58
CA LYS A 496 11.10 32.84 18.66
C LYS A 496 10.48 32.88 17.25
N PRO A 497 10.38 34.06 16.60
CA PRO A 497 9.91 34.17 15.22
C PRO A 497 10.74 33.35 14.21
N GLU A 498 12.03 33.19 14.48
CA GLU A 498 12.97 32.35 13.71
C GLU A 498 12.55 30.87 13.72
N PHE A 499 12.12 30.37 14.88
CA PHE A 499 11.64 29.00 15.04
C PHE A 499 10.33 28.79 14.29
N LEU A 500 9.42 29.76 14.31
CA LEU A 500 8.15 29.71 13.57
C LEU A 500 8.38 29.64 12.06
N LEU A 501 9.28 30.47 11.53
CA LEU A 501 9.64 30.46 10.11
C LEU A 501 10.21 29.09 9.68
N ASP A 502 11.20 28.58 10.42
CA ASP A 502 11.82 27.30 10.12
C ASP A 502 10.82 26.14 10.24
N ALA A 503 9.95 26.17 11.27
CA ALA A 503 8.93 25.15 11.48
C ALA A 503 7.87 25.14 10.36
N PHE A 504 7.43 26.32 9.89
CA PHE A 504 6.44 26.41 8.81
C PHE A 504 6.97 26.00 7.45
N VAL A 505 8.24 26.33 7.16
CA VAL A 505 8.89 25.88 5.92
C VAL A 505 9.09 24.37 5.94
N LYS A 506 9.58 23.80 7.05
CA LYS A 506 9.81 22.35 7.16
C LYS A 506 8.53 21.50 7.24
N ARG A 507 7.44 22.04 7.78
CA ARG A 507 6.17 21.31 8.02
C ARG A 507 4.97 22.14 7.57
N SER A 508 4.56 21.98 6.31
CA SER A 508 3.41 22.68 5.71
C SER A 508 2.07 22.48 6.44
N GLU A 509 1.87 21.32 7.07
CA GLU A 509 0.62 21.03 7.78
C GLU A 509 0.48 21.84 9.07
N LEU A 510 1.60 22.14 9.75
CA LEU A 510 1.61 23.02 10.92
C LEU A 510 1.22 24.45 10.52
N PHE A 511 1.74 24.92 9.38
CA PHE A 511 1.37 26.22 8.82
C PHE A 511 -0.13 26.28 8.50
N LYS A 512 -0.66 25.26 7.82
CA LYS A 512 -2.10 25.15 7.52
C LYS A 512 -2.96 25.11 8.78
N ALA A 513 -2.58 24.32 9.79
CA ALA A 513 -3.29 24.19 11.05
C ALA A 513 -3.43 25.54 11.79
N LEU A 514 -2.31 26.25 11.97
CA LEU A 514 -2.30 27.51 12.73
C LEU A 514 -2.93 28.68 11.98
N VAL A 515 -2.84 28.70 10.65
CA VAL A 515 -3.36 29.79 9.84
C VAL A 515 -4.85 29.61 9.51
N VAL A 516 -5.31 28.38 9.28
CA VAL A 516 -6.71 28.09 8.90
C VAL A 516 -7.57 27.77 10.13
N GLN A 517 -7.02 27.06 11.12
CA GLN A 517 -7.72 26.63 12.34
C GLN A 517 -7.07 27.19 13.60
N GLY A 518 -6.67 28.46 13.56
CA GLY A 518 -5.90 29.12 14.62
C GLY A 518 -6.52 29.03 16.01
N GLU A 519 -7.81 29.30 16.16
CA GLU A 519 -8.48 29.27 17.47
C GLU A 519 -8.54 27.87 18.09
N LYS A 520 -8.77 26.83 17.29
CA LYS A 520 -8.76 25.43 17.76
C LYS A 520 -7.35 24.99 18.11
N SER A 521 -6.38 25.31 17.25
CA SER A 521 -4.97 24.99 17.45
C SER A 521 -4.43 25.61 18.73
N MET A 522 -4.77 26.87 19.01
CA MET A 522 -4.36 27.54 20.25
C MET A 522 -4.98 26.89 21.49
N LYS A 523 -6.27 26.55 21.49
CA LYS A 523 -6.90 25.84 22.62
C LYS A 523 -6.24 24.49 22.92
N VAL A 524 -5.81 23.76 21.89
CA VAL A 524 -5.07 22.50 22.06
C VAL A 524 -3.66 22.75 22.60
N LEU A 525 -2.95 23.76 22.09
CA LEU A 525 -1.62 24.13 22.58
C LEU A 525 -1.67 24.61 24.03
N ASP A 526 -2.63 25.45 24.40
CA ASP A 526 -2.83 25.94 25.76
C ASP A 526 -3.14 24.78 26.71
N ALA A 527 -4.05 23.86 26.32
CA ALA A 527 -4.34 22.67 27.12
C ALA A 527 -3.11 21.79 27.36
N LEU A 528 -2.23 21.63 26.35
CA LEU A 528 -0.98 20.88 26.49
C LEU A 528 0.03 21.61 27.37
N VAL A 529 0.19 22.92 27.23
CA VAL A 529 1.13 23.72 28.01
C VAL A 529 0.70 23.76 29.49
N GLU A 530 -0.57 24.06 29.77
CA GLU A 530 -1.10 24.15 31.13
C GLU A 530 -1.12 22.78 31.84
N THR A 531 -1.58 21.73 31.16
CA THR A 531 -1.78 20.42 31.80
C THR A 531 -0.49 19.60 31.88
N CYS A 532 0.37 19.70 30.86
CA CYS A 532 1.58 18.88 30.74
C CYS A 532 2.88 19.64 31.09
N GLY A 533 2.80 20.94 31.38
CA GLY A 533 3.97 21.76 31.75
C GLY A 533 5.08 21.77 30.70
N MET A 534 4.71 21.67 29.42
CA MET A 534 5.62 21.71 28.27
C MET A 534 5.75 23.14 27.72
N THR A 535 6.81 23.40 26.96
CA THR A 535 6.96 24.70 26.27
C THR A 535 6.03 24.77 25.05
N PHE A 536 5.65 25.98 24.63
CA PHE A 536 4.89 26.15 23.38
C PHE A 536 5.65 25.56 22.17
N GLU A 537 6.98 25.63 22.15
CA GLU A 537 7.77 25.00 21.09
C GLU A 537 7.61 23.46 21.06
N ASP A 538 7.63 22.81 22.22
CA ASP A 538 7.46 21.35 22.31
C ASP A 538 6.03 20.92 21.95
N ALA A 539 5.03 21.70 22.38
CA ALA A 539 3.63 21.49 21.99
C ALA A 539 3.43 21.66 20.48
N MET A 540 4.10 22.65 19.86
CA MET A 540 4.08 22.84 18.41
C MET A 540 4.77 21.71 17.65
N ARG A 541 5.89 21.17 18.16
CA ARG A 541 6.55 19.99 17.57
C ARG A 541 5.64 18.76 17.62
N MET A 542 4.88 18.59 18.70
CA MET A 542 3.88 17.53 18.81
C MET A 542 2.72 17.72 17.84
N LEU A 543 2.15 18.93 17.75
CA LEU A 543 1.09 19.26 16.79
C LEU A 543 1.55 19.06 15.33
N ALA A 544 2.81 19.37 15.02
CA ALA A 544 3.39 19.14 13.71
C ALA A 544 3.58 17.65 13.36
N SER A 545 3.66 16.78 14.37
CA SER A 545 3.82 15.34 14.19
C SER A 545 2.48 14.60 14.07
N TYR A 546 1.42 15.13 14.69
CA TYR A 546 0.06 14.57 14.69
C TYR A 546 -1.02 15.66 14.44
N PRO A 547 -1.00 16.33 13.27
CA PRO A 547 -1.84 17.51 13.02
C PRO A 547 -3.32 17.17 12.88
N GLU A 548 -3.67 16.03 12.28
CA GLU A 548 -5.08 15.67 12.06
C GLU A 548 -5.69 15.08 13.34
N GLU A 549 -4.94 14.24 14.06
CA GLU A 549 -5.41 13.52 15.23
C GLU A 549 -5.60 14.44 16.44
N LEU A 550 -4.70 15.41 16.65
CA LEU A 550 -4.83 16.37 17.76
C LEU A 550 -5.90 17.44 17.50
N LEU A 551 -6.13 17.82 16.24
CA LEU A 551 -7.17 18.81 15.89
C LEU A 551 -8.56 18.19 15.76
N ALA A 552 -8.67 16.86 15.61
CA ALA A 552 -9.93 16.13 15.65
C ALA A 552 -10.55 16.09 17.06
N VAL A 553 -9.75 16.30 18.10
CA VAL A 553 -10.13 16.16 19.50
C VAL A 553 -10.33 17.55 20.14
N SER A 554 -11.37 17.69 20.99
CA SER A 554 -11.58 18.94 21.75
C SER A 554 -10.61 19.06 22.93
N ALA A 555 -10.24 20.30 23.30
CA ALA A 555 -9.38 20.57 24.45
C ALA A 555 -9.95 20.00 25.78
N GLU A 556 -11.27 20.01 25.93
CA GLU A 556 -11.99 19.41 27.07
C GLU A 556 -11.80 17.88 27.11
N SER A 557 -11.88 17.23 25.94
CA SER A 557 -11.67 15.79 25.83
C SER A 557 -10.22 15.39 26.12
N ILE A 558 -9.24 16.25 25.78
CA ILE A 558 -7.84 16.05 26.18
C ILE A 558 -7.71 16.09 27.71
N PHE A 559 -8.35 17.06 28.36
CA PHE A 559 -8.36 17.17 29.81
C PHE A 559 -9.01 15.95 30.46
N ASP A 560 -10.16 15.48 29.95
CA ASP A 560 -10.84 14.28 30.46
C ASP A 560 -9.94 13.04 30.40
N ARG A 561 -9.16 12.86 29.32
CA ARG A 561 -8.18 11.75 29.21
C ARG A 561 -7.04 11.89 30.21
N LEU A 562 -6.51 13.10 30.40
CA LEU A 562 -5.42 13.36 31.34
C LEU A 562 -5.90 13.28 32.81
N SER A 563 -7.19 13.52 33.07
CA SER A 563 -7.82 13.38 34.39
C SER A 563 -7.70 11.97 34.96
N VAL A 564 -7.65 10.95 34.11
CA VAL A 564 -7.44 9.55 34.52
C VAL A 564 -6.10 9.36 35.22
N PHE A 565 -5.06 10.06 34.77
CA PHE A 565 -3.73 10.02 35.35
C PHE A 565 -3.66 10.85 36.64
N PHE A 566 -4.37 11.99 36.71
CA PHE A 566 -4.52 12.77 37.96
C PHE A 566 -5.17 11.93 39.06
N ASN A 567 -6.26 11.23 38.73
CA ASN A 567 -6.98 10.35 39.66
C ASN A 567 -6.15 9.14 40.09
N SER A 568 -5.10 8.80 39.34
CA SER A 568 -4.15 7.73 39.64
C SER A 568 -2.92 8.18 40.45
N GLY A 569 -2.83 9.47 40.80
CA GLY A 569 -1.78 10.02 41.65
C GLY A 569 -0.55 10.59 40.92
N ILE A 570 -0.65 10.88 39.62
CA ILE A 570 0.39 11.59 38.85
C ILE A 570 0.07 13.10 38.90
N LEU A 571 1.06 13.94 39.18
CA LEU A 571 0.87 15.39 39.31
C LEU A 571 0.91 16.10 37.95
N ALA A 572 0.17 17.20 37.84
CA ALA A 572 0.22 18.10 36.67
C ALA A 572 1.58 18.76 36.52
N GLY A 573 2.00 19.01 35.28
CA GLY A 573 3.29 19.59 34.95
C GLY A 573 4.30 18.58 34.40
N LYS A 574 5.57 18.69 34.79
CA LYS A 574 6.71 18.00 34.11
C LYS A 574 6.60 16.47 34.07
N GLU A 575 5.98 15.84 35.07
CA GLU A 575 5.75 14.39 35.10
C GLU A 575 4.77 13.97 34.00
N MET A 576 3.63 14.66 33.89
CA MET A 576 2.66 14.47 32.81
C MET A 576 3.27 14.74 31.43
N GLY A 577 4.07 15.81 31.31
CA GLY A 577 4.79 16.12 30.07
C GLY A 577 5.79 15.06 29.65
N ARG A 578 6.33 14.25 30.58
CA ARG A 578 7.18 13.10 30.22
C ARG A 578 6.34 11.96 29.67
N ILE A 579 5.21 11.66 30.30
CA ILE A 579 4.27 10.60 29.89
C ILE A 579 3.74 10.88 28.48
N VAL A 580 3.23 12.09 28.25
CA VAL A 580 2.64 12.49 26.97
C VAL A 580 3.68 12.52 25.84
N ARG A 581 4.93 12.90 26.12
CA ARG A 581 6.02 12.80 25.13
C ARG A 581 6.43 11.35 24.82
N THR A 582 6.31 10.47 25.80
CA THR A 582 6.64 9.03 25.64
C THR A 582 5.56 8.31 24.84
N CYS A 583 4.29 8.70 25.04
CA CYS A 583 3.16 8.14 24.29
C CYS A 583 2.11 9.22 23.98
N PRO A 584 2.27 9.94 22.85
CA PRO A 584 1.29 10.95 22.40
C PRO A 584 -0.09 10.37 22.09
N ALA A 585 -0.17 9.08 21.75
CA ALA A 585 -1.40 8.37 21.37
C ALA A 585 -2.51 8.41 22.43
N ILE A 586 -2.14 8.61 23.69
CA ILE A 586 -3.07 8.73 24.83
C ILE A 586 -4.01 9.91 24.66
N LEU A 587 -3.61 10.94 23.92
CA LEU A 587 -4.41 12.15 23.76
C LEU A 587 -5.57 11.99 22.77
N PHE A 588 -5.51 10.99 21.88
CA PHE A 588 -6.45 10.88 20.75
C PHE A 588 -7.01 9.47 20.47
N THR A 589 -6.43 8.39 20.99
CA THR A 589 -6.82 7.02 20.58
C THR A 589 -8.04 6.46 21.30
N SER A 590 -8.17 6.69 22.61
CA SER A 590 -9.25 6.10 23.45
C SER A 590 -10.02 7.19 24.19
N ASP A 591 -11.29 6.95 24.52
CA ASP A 591 -12.09 7.92 25.28
C ASP A 591 -11.73 7.92 26.78
N GLY A 592 -11.81 9.08 27.44
CA GLY A 592 -11.42 9.25 28.84
C GLY A 592 -12.20 8.34 29.80
N LYS A 593 -13.46 8.04 29.48
CA LYS A 593 -14.31 7.12 30.27
C LYS A 593 -13.88 5.66 30.14
N GLN A 594 -13.48 5.23 28.94
CA GLN A 594 -12.98 3.87 28.72
C GLN A 594 -11.64 3.66 29.42
N MET A 595 -10.77 4.67 29.34
CA MET A 595 -9.49 4.70 30.06
C MET A 595 -9.70 4.60 31.58
N ALA A 596 -10.65 5.35 32.14
CA ALA A 596 -10.99 5.27 33.57
C ALA A 596 -11.52 3.88 33.98
N THR A 597 -12.40 3.30 33.17
CA THR A 597 -12.96 1.94 33.40
C THR A 597 -11.85 0.89 33.40
N LEU A 598 -10.86 1.03 32.51
CA LEU A 598 -9.72 0.13 32.46
C LEU A 598 -8.84 0.25 33.71
N VAL A 599 -8.53 1.47 34.14
CA VAL A 599 -7.73 1.70 35.37
C VAL A 599 -8.46 1.17 36.62
N GLU A 600 -9.78 1.33 36.69
CA GLU A 600 -10.60 0.72 37.73
C GLU A 600 -10.54 -0.82 37.67
N GLY A 601 -10.60 -1.40 36.47
CA GLY A 601 -10.38 -2.83 36.22
C GLY A 601 -9.01 -3.31 36.71
N LEU A 602 -7.94 -2.56 36.43
CA LEU A 602 -6.56 -2.85 36.88
C LEU A 602 -6.42 -2.80 38.40
N THR A 603 -7.24 -2.02 39.10
CA THR A 603 -7.26 -1.94 40.57
C THR A 603 -7.70 -3.26 41.21
N ASN A 604 -8.36 -4.16 40.46
CA ASN A 604 -8.66 -5.51 40.93
C ASN A 604 -7.43 -6.44 40.95
N PHE A 605 -6.37 -6.11 40.22
CA PHE A 605 -5.18 -6.94 40.06
C PHE A 605 -3.95 -6.36 40.78
N PHE A 606 -3.81 -5.03 40.78
CA PHE A 606 -2.64 -4.31 41.27
C PHE A 606 -2.99 -3.29 42.36
N ALA A 607 -2.06 -3.04 43.29
CA ALA A 607 -2.26 -1.96 44.26
C ALA A 607 -2.07 -0.59 43.61
N ARG A 608 -2.69 0.47 44.18
CA ARG A 608 -2.66 1.83 43.62
C ARG A 608 -1.24 2.37 43.37
N GLY A 609 -0.29 2.05 44.24
CA GLY A 609 1.12 2.45 44.07
C GLY A 609 1.82 1.74 42.90
N GLU A 610 1.37 0.56 42.50
CA GLU A 610 1.91 -0.20 41.36
C GLU A 610 1.32 0.31 40.05
N ILE A 611 0.02 0.61 40.04
CA ILE A 611 -0.65 1.24 38.90
C ILE A 611 -0.01 2.58 38.57
N ARG A 612 0.27 3.41 39.58
CA ARG A 612 1.00 4.67 39.39
C ARG A 612 2.36 4.46 38.70
N ALA A 613 3.15 3.49 39.17
CA ALA A 613 4.46 3.19 38.59
C ALA A 613 4.38 2.64 37.15
N MET A 614 3.36 1.83 36.85
CA MET A 614 3.10 1.32 35.49
C MET A 614 2.64 2.43 34.55
N LEU A 615 1.76 3.33 35.00
CA LEU A 615 1.32 4.47 34.19
C LEU A 615 2.46 5.46 33.89
N GLU A 616 3.47 5.55 34.76
CA GLU A 616 4.65 6.40 34.52
C GLU A 616 5.62 5.79 33.50
N LYS A 617 5.84 4.46 33.54
CA LYS A 617 6.81 3.77 32.67
C LYS A 617 6.21 3.25 31.36
N THR A 618 4.99 2.77 31.40
CA THR A 618 4.26 2.13 30.28
C THR A 618 2.89 2.77 30.12
N PRO A 619 2.83 4.01 29.62
CA PRO A 619 1.59 4.79 29.63
C PRO A 619 0.57 4.33 28.56
N HIS A 620 0.97 3.51 27.59
CA HIS A 620 0.09 2.92 26.58
C HIS A 620 -0.84 1.81 27.13
N ILE A 621 -0.63 1.35 28.37
CA ILE A 621 -1.48 0.33 29.02
C ILE A 621 -2.96 0.74 29.05
N VAL A 622 -3.23 2.05 29.09
CA VAL A 622 -4.58 2.62 29.16
C VAL A 622 -5.32 2.60 27.83
N ILE A 623 -4.60 2.33 26.73
CA ILE A 623 -5.14 2.21 25.36
C ILE A 623 -5.38 0.73 25.01
N THR A 624 -4.80 -0.21 25.76
CA THR A 624 -4.83 -1.64 25.47
C THR A 624 -6.15 -2.26 25.94
N ASN A 625 -6.55 -3.44 25.41
CA ASN A 625 -7.76 -4.11 25.84
C ASN A 625 -7.59 -4.77 27.24
N LEU A 626 -8.52 -4.53 28.17
CA LEU A 626 -8.53 -5.12 29.51
C LEU A 626 -8.53 -6.65 29.49
N GLU A 627 -9.25 -7.28 28.55
CA GLU A 627 -9.32 -8.75 28.46
C GLU A 627 -7.96 -9.37 28.10
N GLU A 628 -7.18 -8.68 27.26
CA GLU A 628 -5.85 -9.13 26.85
C GLU A 628 -4.86 -8.97 28.01
N LEU A 629 -4.90 -7.83 28.71
CA LEU A 629 -4.08 -7.59 29.89
C LEU A 629 -4.39 -8.59 31.01
N GLU A 630 -5.67 -8.93 31.22
CA GLU A 630 -6.09 -9.93 32.18
C GLU A 630 -5.49 -11.31 31.83
N GLN A 631 -5.50 -11.71 30.57
CA GLN A 631 -4.93 -13.00 30.14
C GLN A 631 -3.40 -13.05 30.36
N LYS A 632 -2.68 -11.97 30.03
CA LYS A 632 -1.23 -11.86 30.28
C LYS A 632 -0.92 -11.92 31.77
N TYR A 633 -1.68 -11.18 32.58
CA TYR A 633 -1.55 -11.22 34.03
C TYR A 633 -1.82 -12.61 34.60
N GLU A 634 -2.92 -13.26 34.19
CA GLU A 634 -3.27 -14.60 34.65
C GLU A 634 -2.17 -15.61 34.35
N TYR A 635 -1.58 -15.56 33.15
CA TYR A 635 -0.48 -16.44 32.80
C TYR A 635 0.76 -16.18 33.66
N ILE A 636 1.22 -14.93 33.76
CA ILE A 636 2.42 -14.59 34.55
C ILE A 636 2.21 -14.91 36.03
N TYR A 637 1.05 -14.59 36.58
CA TYR A 637 0.75 -14.78 38.00
C TYR A 637 0.50 -16.26 38.36
N PHE A 638 -0.29 -16.99 37.58
CA PHE A 638 -0.66 -18.37 37.92
C PHE A 638 0.30 -19.42 37.36
N MET A 639 0.79 -19.22 36.13
CA MET A 639 1.66 -20.19 35.45
C MET A 639 3.14 -19.92 35.73
N MET A 640 3.59 -18.66 35.71
CA MET A 640 4.97 -18.32 36.07
C MET A 640 5.16 -18.14 37.58
N ARG A 641 4.10 -17.87 38.36
CA ARG A 641 4.20 -17.60 39.82
C ARG A 641 5.08 -16.39 40.15
N ILE A 642 5.11 -15.42 39.26
CA ILE A 642 5.78 -14.14 39.47
C ILE A 642 4.75 -13.13 40.01
N GLU A 643 5.10 -12.41 41.07
CA GLU A 643 4.17 -11.52 41.79
C GLU A 643 4.68 -10.07 41.92
N GLY A 644 3.74 -9.13 42.05
CA GLY A 644 3.95 -7.81 42.66
C GLY A 644 5.01 -6.94 42.00
N ASP A 645 6.02 -6.54 42.77
CA ASP A 645 7.03 -5.51 42.43
C ASP A 645 7.78 -5.78 41.12
N GLU A 646 7.83 -7.03 40.64
CA GLU A 646 8.44 -7.36 39.34
C GLU A 646 7.66 -6.79 38.14
N PHE A 647 6.33 -6.67 38.23
CA PHE A 647 5.52 -6.04 37.19
C PHE A 647 5.79 -4.53 37.07
N LYS A 648 6.22 -3.89 38.16
CA LYS A 648 6.63 -2.46 38.13
C LYS A 648 7.97 -2.26 37.42
N MET A 649 8.79 -3.29 37.39
CA MET A 649 10.14 -3.24 36.80
C MET A 649 10.14 -3.68 35.35
N CYS A 650 9.18 -4.52 34.95
CA CYS A 650 9.02 -4.97 33.57
C CYS A 650 8.17 -3.99 32.75
N THR A 651 8.68 -3.55 31.60
CA THR A 651 7.94 -2.65 30.70
C THR A 651 7.32 -3.39 29.51
N ARG A 652 7.98 -4.45 29.01
CA ARG A 652 7.56 -5.12 27.77
C ARG A 652 6.42 -6.13 27.94
N TRP A 653 5.98 -6.45 29.16
CA TRP A 653 4.86 -7.38 29.34
C TRP A 653 3.53 -6.85 28.78
N VAL A 654 3.37 -5.52 28.66
CA VAL A 654 2.20 -4.90 28.04
C VAL A 654 2.31 -4.98 26.50
N ASP A 655 3.49 -4.63 25.96
CA ASP A 655 3.78 -4.59 24.52
C ASP A 655 3.88 -5.98 23.86
N MET A 656 4.40 -6.99 24.58
CA MET A 656 4.62 -8.33 24.04
C MET A 656 3.31 -9.10 23.94
N SER A 657 3.18 -9.89 22.88
CA SER A 657 2.04 -10.81 22.74
C SER A 657 2.08 -11.88 23.85
N LEU A 658 0.90 -12.35 24.27
CA LEU A 658 0.78 -13.45 25.22
C LEU A 658 1.55 -14.70 24.74
N ASP A 659 1.53 -14.93 23.44
CA ASP A 659 2.20 -16.04 22.80
C ASP A 659 3.72 -16.01 22.94
N GLU A 660 4.31 -14.83 22.81
CA GLU A 660 5.73 -14.62 22.98
C GLU A 660 6.15 -14.76 24.46
N ILE A 661 5.31 -14.30 25.39
CA ILE A 661 5.51 -14.50 26.83
C ILE A 661 5.49 -16.00 27.16
N ILE A 662 4.51 -16.75 26.62
CA ILE A 662 4.42 -18.20 26.79
C ILE A 662 5.66 -18.89 26.22
N MET A 663 6.08 -18.49 25.02
CA MET A 663 7.20 -19.09 24.31
C MET A 663 8.53 -18.91 25.05
N ARG A 664 8.80 -17.69 25.54
CA ARG A 664 10.01 -17.43 26.35
C ARG A 664 9.98 -18.20 27.67
N HIS A 665 8.83 -18.30 28.32
CA HIS A 665 8.69 -19.10 29.55
C HIS A 665 8.88 -20.61 29.30
N ASP A 666 8.19 -21.19 28.32
CA ASP A 666 8.29 -22.61 27.96
C ASP A 666 9.71 -22.98 27.52
N PHE A 667 10.38 -22.08 26.80
CA PHE A 667 11.77 -22.28 26.42
C PHE A 667 12.70 -22.35 27.63
N LEU A 668 12.55 -21.45 28.61
CA LEU A 668 13.35 -21.50 29.84
C LEU A 668 13.06 -22.72 30.72
N GLN A 669 11.82 -23.22 30.69
CA GLN A 669 11.47 -24.48 31.35
C GLN A 669 12.18 -25.67 30.67
N LYS A 670 12.20 -25.72 29.34
CA LYS A 670 12.85 -26.78 28.57
C LYS A 670 14.38 -26.75 28.66
N THR A 671 14.99 -25.58 28.81
CA THR A 671 16.43 -25.45 29.08
C THR A 671 16.80 -25.70 30.55
N GLY A 672 15.80 -25.89 31.43
CA GLY A 672 16.00 -26.10 32.87
C GLY A 672 16.48 -24.85 33.62
N LYS A 673 16.45 -23.67 32.99
CA LYS A 673 16.83 -22.38 33.58
C LYS A 673 15.70 -21.72 34.36
N TYR A 674 14.49 -22.25 34.26
CA TYR A 674 13.33 -21.81 35.03
C TYR A 674 12.57 -23.01 35.58
N THR A 675 12.35 -23.05 36.89
CA THR A 675 11.55 -24.08 37.54
C THR A 675 10.33 -23.45 38.18
N THR A 676 9.12 -23.91 37.83
CA THR A 676 7.88 -23.40 38.40
C THR A 676 7.84 -23.66 39.91
N PRO A 677 7.77 -22.62 40.77
CA PRO A 677 7.80 -22.81 42.22
C PRO A 677 6.60 -23.62 42.74
N ASP A 678 6.85 -24.78 43.36
CA ASP A 678 5.81 -25.60 44.00
C ASP A 678 5.67 -25.24 45.50
N PRO A 679 4.51 -24.71 45.94
CA PRO A 679 4.28 -24.36 47.35
C PRO A 679 4.31 -25.56 48.31
N LYS A 680 4.24 -26.82 47.82
CA LYS A 680 4.32 -28.03 48.66
C LYS A 680 5.75 -28.54 48.85
N LYS A 681 6.73 -28.05 48.09
CA LYS A 681 8.14 -28.47 48.16
C LYS A 681 9.09 -27.27 48.16
N PRO A 682 9.18 -26.51 49.28
CA PRO A 682 10.03 -25.31 49.37
C PRO A 682 11.55 -25.59 49.33
N GLN A 683 11.97 -26.86 49.34
CA GLN A 683 13.37 -27.29 49.42
C GLN A 683 14.11 -27.30 48.07
N PHE A 684 13.40 -27.16 46.94
CA PHE A 684 13.96 -27.17 45.57
C PHE A 684 13.94 -25.79 44.89
N LYS A 685 14.11 -24.71 45.65
CA LYS A 685 14.10 -23.34 45.10
C LYS A 685 15.41 -23.06 44.35
N MET A 686 15.42 -23.24 43.03
CA MET A 686 16.39 -22.56 42.15
C MET A 686 16.04 -21.06 42.08
N GLU A 687 17.04 -20.20 42.02
CA GLU A 687 16.85 -18.76 41.78
C GLU A 687 16.44 -18.55 40.32
N ASN A 688 15.13 -18.41 40.07
CA ASN A 688 14.61 -18.09 38.74
C ASN A 688 15.00 -16.66 38.33
N PRO A 689 15.22 -16.39 37.03
CA PRO A 689 15.42 -15.04 36.52
C PRO A 689 14.18 -14.16 36.75
N THR A 690 14.40 -12.86 37.00
CA THR A 690 13.35 -11.86 37.20
C THR A 690 12.56 -11.62 35.92
N LEU A 691 11.29 -11.18 36.05
CA LEU A 691 10.41 -10.91 34.89
C LEU A 691 11.03 -9.97 33.86
N SER A 692 11.73 -8.92 34.31
CA SER A 692 12.42 -7.98 33.43
C SER A 692 13.53 -8.64 32.61
N LYS A 693 14.28 -9.60 33.19
CA LYS A 693 15.32 -10.34 32.45
C LYS A 693 14.71 -11.30 31.42
N ILE A 694 13.52 -11.81 31.68
CA ILE A 694 12.82 -12.73 30.76
C ILE A 694 12.20 -11.95 29.59
N LEU A 695 11.56 -10.81 29.85
CA LEU A 695 10.73 -10.11 28.86
C LEU A 695 11.40 -8.86 28.29
N ASP A 696 12.12 -8.08 29.08
CA ASP A 696 12.64 -6.79 28.62
C ASP A 696 13.86 -6.94 27.70
N LEU A 697 14.66 -8.01 27.88
CA LEU A 697 15.89 -8.22 27.12
C LEU A 697 15.62 -8.50 25.62
N PRO A 698 16.48 -7.95 24.72
CA PRO A 698 16.53 -8.34 23.31
C PRO A 698 16.78 -9.83 23.14
N ASP A 699 16.29 -10.42 22.04
CA ASP A 699 16.34 -11.87 21.81
C ASP A 699 17.75 -12.47 21.89
N VAL A 700 18.76 -11.75 21.41
CA VAL A 700 20.16 -12.19 21.45
C VAL A 700 20.62 -12.35 22.89
N GLN A 701 20.41 -11.34 23.73
CA GLN A 701 20.81 -11.36 25.15
C GLN A 701 19.97 -12.36 25.96
N PHE A 702 18.67 -12.45 25.67
CA PHE A 702 17.81 -13.46 26.28
C PHE A 702 18.31 -14.89 25.99
N ALA A 703 18.62 -15.20 24.73
CA ALA A 703 19.11 -16.51 24.33
C ALA A 703 20.48 -16.85 24.96
N THR A 704 21.44 -15.92 24.89
CA THR A 704 22.82 -16.19 25.33
C THR A 704 23.03 -16.08 26.83
N GLU A 705 22.45 -15.06 27.48
CA GLU A 705 22.73 -14.75 28.90
C GLU A 705 21.75 -15.41 29.87
N ILE A 706 20.48 -15.57 29.48
CA ILE A 706 19.44 -16.13 30.35
C ILE A 706 19.20 -17.61 30.04
N ALA A 707 18.96 -17.95 28.77
CA ALA A 707 18.69 -19.33 28.37
C ALA A 707 19.96 -20.19 28.21
N GLY A 708 21.13 -19.56 28.02
CA GLY A 708 22.43 -20.23 27.89
C GLY A 708 22.59 -21.02 26.59
N VAL A 709 21.91 -20.60 25.53
CA VAL A 709 21.88 -21.24 24.20
C VAL A 709 22.38 -20.26 23.14
N THR A 710 22.65 -20.77 21.94
CA THR A 710 22.98 -19.93 20.79
C THR A 710 21.73 -19.23 20.22
N MET A 711 21.93 -18.10 19.54
CA MET A 711 20.84 -17.38 18.87
C MET A 711 20.19 -18.21 17.74
N GLU A 712 20.95 -19.12 17.15
CA GLU A 712 20.48 -20.04 16.11
C GLU A 712 19.48 -21.05 16.68
N GLU A 713 19.79 -21.64 17.84
CA GLU A 713 18.88 -22.55 18.55
C GLU A 713 17.57 -21.87 18.97
N TRP A 714 17.65 -20.63 19.46
CA TRP A 714 16.46 -19.83 19.77
C TRP A 714 15.62 -19.55 18.52
N THR A 715 16.25 -19.20 17.40
CA THR A 715 15.55 -18.93 16.14
C THR A 715 14.85 -20.18 15.59
N VAL A 716 15.53 -21.33 15.63
CA VAL A 716 14.95 -22.62 15.22
C VAL A 716 13.78 -23.01 16.13
N TYR A 717 13.91 -22.79 17.44
CA TYR A 717 12.85 -23.07 18.40
C TYR A 717 11.59 -22.22 18.15
N ARG A 718 11.76 -20.93 17.87
CA ARG A 718 10.65 -20.02 17.53
C ARG A 718 9.90 -20.50 16.29
N ALA A 719 10.62 -20.78 15.20
CA ALA A 719 10.04 -21.26 13.95
C ALA A 719 9.32 -22.62 14.13
N PHE A 720 9.85 -23.51 14.97
CA PHE A 720 9.23 -24.79 15.29
C PHE A 720 7.91 -24.62 16.07
N MET A 721 7.89 -23.75 17.09
CA MET A 721 6.71 -23.50 17.92
C MET A 721 5.60 -22.77 17.16
N GLU A 722 5.96 -21.85 16.26
CA GLU A 722 5.01 -21.17 15.38
C GLU A 722 4.30 -22.18 14.45
N LYS A 723 5.07 -23.07 13.81
CA LYS A 723 4.54 -24.13 12.94
C LYS A 723 3.66 -25.15 13.68
N GLN A 724 4.02 -25.50 14.93
CA GLN A 724 3.19 -26.37 15.77
C GLN A 724 1.83 -25.74 16.09
N ARG A 725 1.79 -24.43 16.28
CA ARG A 725 0.56 -23.69 16.57
C ARG A 725 -0.31 -23.49 15.34
N GLU A 726 0.27 -23.26 14.16
CA GLU A 726 -0.48 -23.21 12.90
C GLU A 726 -1.24 -24.52 12.62
N MET A 727 -0.69 -25.66 13.06
CA MET A 727 -1.33 -26.98 12.94
C MET A 727 -2.37 -27.25 14.03
N ALA A 728 -2.34 -26.52 15.14
CA ALA A 728 -3.31 -26.65 16.24
C ALA A 728 -4.51 -25.72 16.01
N ASN A 729 -5.66 -26.29 15.65
CA ASN A 729 -6.93 -25.55 15.48
C ASN A 729 -7.30 -24.74 16.74
N LYS A 730 -7.11 -23.42 16.73
CA LYS A 730 -7.75 -22.35 17.55
C LYS A 730 -8.23 -22.66 19.00
N GLU A 731 -7.67 -23.66 19.68
CA GLU A 731 -7.91 -23.88 21.10
C GLU A 731 -6.97 -22.98 21.89
N ARG A 732 -7.55 -22.29 22.88
CA ARG A 732 -6.87 -21.25 23.64
C ARG A 732 -5.59 -21.83 24.26
N PRO A 733 -4.46 -21.10 24.26
CA PRO A 733 -3.17 -21.65 24.68
C PRO A 733 -3.10 -22.04 26.17
N PHE A 734 -4.10 -21.67 26.99
CA PHE A 734 -4.32 -22.19 28.34
C PHE A 734 -5.80 -22.07 28.75
N GLU A 735 -6.26 -22.93 29.67
CA GLU A 735 -7.61 -22.84 30.25
C GLU A 735 -7.71 -21.68 31.24
N ARG A 736 -8.72 -20.81 31.06
CA ARG A 736 -9.01 -19.71 32.00
C ARG A 736 -9.34 -20.30 33.39
N ILE A 737 -8.64 -19.82 34.42
CA ILE A 737 -8.89 -20.27 35.79
C ILE A 737 -10.24 -19.75 36.25
N LYS A 738 -11.10 -20.64 36.76
CA LYS A 738 -12.46 -20.28 37.21
C LYS A 738 -12.40 -19.19 38.30
N PRO A 739 -13.27 -18.16 38.27
CA PRO A 739 -13.29 -17.07 39.26
C PRO A 739 -13.42 -17.53 40.73
N SER A 740 -13.99 -18.70 40.97
CA SER A 740 -14.10 -19.33 42.30
C SER A 740 -12.74 -19.80 42.85
N VAL A 741 -11.87 -20.32 41.98
CA VAL A 741 -10.50 -20.74 42.33
C VAL A 741 -9.62 -19.53 42.62
N ARG A 742 -9.83 -18.43 41.86
CA ARG A 742 -9.20 -17.12 42.07
C ARG A 742 -9.53 -16.53 43.45
N LYS A 743 -10.83 -16.43 43.80
CA LYS A 743 -11.26 -15.96 45.13
C LYS A 743 -10.80 -16.85 46.28
N ALA A 744 -10.71 -18.17 46.08
CA ALA A 744 -10.22 -19.10 47.10
C ALA A 744 -8.71 -18.96 47.36
N PHE A 745 -7.92 -18.69 46.31
CA PHE A 745 -6.48 -18.47 46.43
C PHE A 745 -6.16 -17.11 47.08
N GLU A 746 -6.88 -16.05 46.71
CA GLU A 746 -6.78 -14.72 47.36
C GLU A 746 -7.17 -14.75 48.85
N ARG A 747 -8.20 -15.53 49.23
CA ARG A 747 -8.59 -15.74 50.64
C ARG A 747 -7.49 -16.46 51.43
N ARG A 748 -6.91 -17.53 50.90
CA ARG A 748 -5.77 -18.23 51.54
C ARG A 748 -4.55 -17.31 51.72
N ARG A 749 -4.33 -16.36 50.81
CA ARG A 749 -3.24 -15.37 50.89
C ARG A 749 -3.48 -14.30 51.96
N LYS A 750 -4.71 -13.78 52.08
CA LYS A 750 -5.09 -12.86 53.18
C LYS A 750 -4.97 -13.53 54.56
N GLU A 751 -5.25 -14.82 54.64
CA GLU A 751 -5.06 -15.62 55.87
C GLU A 751 -3.58 -15.89 56.17
N ALA A 752 -2.74 -16.13 55.15
CA ALA A 752 -1.30 -16.36 55.32
C ALA A 752 -0.51 -15.13 55.78
N LYS A 753 -0.89 -13.91 55.33
CA LYS A 753 -0.27 -12.64 55.78
C LYS A 753 -0.60 -12.26 57.23
N LYS A 754 -1.59 -12.90 57.86
CA LYS A 754 -2.09 -12.53 59.19
C LYS A 754 -1.40 -13.26 60.35
N LYS A 755 -0.37 -14.06 60.08
CA LYS A 755 0.38 -14.83 61.09
C LYS A 755 1.82 -14.34 61.22
N GLU A 756 2.01 -13.18 61.81
CA GLU A 756 3.23 -12.84 62.56
C GLU A 756 2.83 -12.01 63.79
N ASP A 757 2.18 -12.66 64.75
CA ASP A 757 2.22 -12.21 66.14
C ASP A 757 3.41 -12.93 66.79
N HIS A 758 4.56 -12.26 66.84
CA HIS A 758 5.66 -12.68 67.69
C HIS A 758 5.56 -11.95 69.04
N VAL A 759 5.03 -12.67 70.03
CA VAL A 759 5.18 -12.35 71.45
C VAL A 759 6.65 -12.55 71.82
N ILE A 760 7.29 -11.51 72.38
CA ILE A 760 8.61 -11.60 72.98
C ILE A 760 8.42 -11.69 74.50
N GLN A 761 9.08 -12.67 75.12
CA GLN A 761 9.22 -12.83 76.58
C GLN A 761 10.04 -11.69 77.19
#